data_AF-A0A1B9AVW4-F1
#
_entry.id   AF-A0A1B9AVW4-F1
#
_cell.length_a   1.000
_cell.length_b   1.000
_cell.length_c   1.000
_cell.angle_alpha   90.00
_cell.angle_beta   90.00
_cell.angle_gamma   90.00
#
_symmetry.space_group_name_H-M   'P 1'
#
loop_
_entity.id
_entity.type
_entity.pdbx_description
1 polymer ?
#
loop_
_entity_poly.entity_id
_entity_poly.type
_entity_poly.pdbx_seq_one_letter_code
_entity_poly.pdbx_strand_id
1 'polypeptide(L)'
;MSVNNKNFVFQDSTGKRWNRLVVILLSVFLFLFVLLSAIGQSLFQNPVLPQISFGVKEEIQPINEPLNKNGKPAKLGGGSQKPYKVPREELYGFYLADDAVSKKTVTRNIHVLGVLVPNWYWLDSDYDLQTNKEKDIIKLAEKNGVKLMPRFSLHEDTDEDKFQQLLKSVESRRALATSLHERVKEDKFAGINIDIWQIRTENRGHFTAFVSELSQRFSADGLKVTLTVSPDHPAYEYKKLAEVSDRVFVKFFKELPEMERPGPVASIEWFQETLKRLPIPREKIIVSLSNEGYEWDMDKQELVNHLQFHEVMRAASSSGLTVQWDSNSMNPYIRFTKNGVPQLIWFLDAVTSYNQIKLGLALGVKGVGIEQLGYEDPGLWKYLTDTSRMEANSEKLKTMENPIPIMNIGYGEILRISSKSQEGSRILQLGSNGYITKESYTDYPLPYYIERYGEQQGKVIVLSFDDGPEPTYTPKILDILSEEQVRASFYVVGRQAALYPDILERIHREAHEIGNHTFSHSDIQKSGPYMLQAELNSTQRLIQQITGHSTNLYRPPYTPDLLVENAMELTPFLQAQEMGYTMVGSYIDTKDWNTGSSEEIVARLLNNLEGGNIVLFHDAGGDRSATVEALPKIIKALKDEGYTFATVSDLIGKQRLDVMPPVEEETFPYLKFYKLANTLFIWTIKFCSAFFILGIVMGIIRLLLLFFFSLKHGRRKPLAKSSLPYEPFVSIIIPAYNEEKVIKPTIKSILKSQYKNYEVIIVNDGSTDNTYKKVKKIANKNTIVRQIIKENEGKTAALNSGILESHGDIIITMDADTSIAPDAISRLVTHFKDKKVAGVSGNVRIGNLQNMLTLWQHIEYVTGFNLEKRAFHELNCITVVPGAIGALRKSAIIEAGLFKDDTLAEDTDITLKLIRMGYRIHYEPDAYAYTEAPETVKSFVKQRFRWSYGILQCLWKHSGALFSRKNKGLGFVGLPYMWFQYVFQAFSPLIDIVFLIGLFGDTERIITYYLLFFLVDLLVSFYAFWLERTSYRPLFHLIVQRFIYRQLLVYSIWKAFIYAGKGILIGWNKLQRSGNVKLPVKKY
;
A
#
# COMPACT_ATOMS: atom_id res chain seq x y z
N MET A 1 -22.28 70.11 10.75
CA MET A 1 -21.86 69.50 12.03
C MET A 1 -20.99 68.28 11.71
N SER A 2 -19.68 68.39 11.91
CA SER A 2 -18.72 67.32 11.64
C SER A 2 -18.79 66.25 12.73
N VAL A 3 -19.36 65.08 12.42
CA VAL A 3 -19.18 63.89 13.24
C VAL A 3 -17.69 63.53 13.20
N ASN A 4 -17.02 63.60 14.35
CA ASN A 4 -15.64 63.16 14.52
C ASN A 4 -15.50 61.71 13.99
N ASN A 5 -14.92 61.53 12.80
CA ASN A 5 -14.53 60.23 12.28
C ASN A 5 -13.38 59.68 13.14
N LYS A 6 -13.72 58.99 14.24
CA LYS A 6 -12.74 58.18 14.97
C LYS A 6 -12.32 57.02 14.07
N ASN A 7 -11.12 57.09 13.49
CA ASN A 7 -10.55 56.03 12.66
C ASN A 7 -10.00 54.90 13.55
N PHE A 8 -10.83 53.90 13.89
CA PHE A 8 -10.36 52.72 14.61
C PHE A 8 -9.45 51.85 13.72
N VAL A 9 -8.41 51.26 14.30
CA VAL A 9 -7.50 50.38 13.54
C VAL A 9 -8.26 49.14 13.06
N PHE A 10 -8.11 48.82 11.77
CA PHE A 10 -8.86 47.82 11.01
C PHE A 10 -10.31 48.14 10.67
N GLN A 11 -10.92 49.24 11.13
CA GLN A 11 -12.30 49.54 10.75
C GLN A 11 -12.44 49.69 9.23
N ASP A 12 -13.39 48.96 8.65
CA ASP A 12 -13.80 49.11 7.26
C ASP A 12 -15.33 49.18 7.21
N SER A 13 -15.87 50.40 7.22
CA SER A 13 -17.31 50.64 7.15
C SER A 13 -17.92 50.27 5.79
N THR A 14 -17.08 50.09 4.75
CA THR A 14 -17.54 49.77 3.40
C THR A 14 -17.70 48.27 3.15
N GLY A 15 -17.10 47.43 4.00
CA GLY A 15 -17.04 45.97 3.84
C GLY A 15 -16.23 45.48 2.62
N LYS A 16 -15.64 46.39 1.83
CA LYS A 16 -14.92 46.06 0.59
C LYS A 16 -13.72 45.16 0.85
N ARG A 17 -13.01 45.33 1.98
CA ARG A 17 -11.86 44.48 2.31
C ARG A 17 -12.28 43.04 2.53
N TRP A 18 -13.38 42.81 3.26
CA TRP A 18 -13.90 41.46 3.48
C TRP A 18 -14.33 40.81 2.17
N ASN A 19 -15.06 41.55 1.32
CA ASN A 19 -15.49 41.03 0.02
C ASN A 19 -14.29 40.64 -0.86
N ARG A 20 -13.23 41.45 -0.91
CA ARG A 20 -11.99 41.10 -1.61
C ARG A 20 -11.33 39.85 -1.04
N LEU A 21 -11.23 39.74 0.29
CA LEU A 21 -10.66 38.55 0.95
C LEU A 21 -11.48 37.29 0.65
N VAL A 22 -12.82 37.38 0.70
CA VAL A 22 -13.71 36.27 0.38
C VAL A 22 -13.53 35.84 -1.07
N VAL A 23 -13.47 36.78 -2.02
CA VAL A 23 -13.20 36.47 -3.43
C VAL A 23 -11.87 35.75 -3.59
N ILE A 24 -10.79 36.25 -2.96
CA ILE A 24 -9.47 35.58 -3.00
C ILE A 24 -9.55 34.16 -2.45
N LEU A 25 -10.17 33.96 -1.28
CA LEU A 25 -10.30 32.64 -0.66
C LEU A 25 -11.15 31.69 -1.51
N LEU A 26 -12.24 32.17 -2.10
CA LEU A 26 -13.07 31.38 -3.01
C LEU A 26 -12.33 31.03 -4.30
N SER A 27 -11.53 31.94 -4.85
CA SER A 27 -10.68 31.65 -6.02
C SER A 27 -9.63 30.60 -5.71
N VAL A 28 -8.97 30.67 -4.55
CA VAL A 28 -8.01 29.64 -4.09
C VAL A 28 -8.72 28.30 -3.89
N PHE A 29 -9.89 28.30 -3.24
CA PHE A 29 -10.67 27.09 -3.05
C PHE A 29 -11.10 26.46 -4.39
N LEU A 30 -11.63 27.26 -5.32
CA LEU A 30 -12.03 26.80 -6.64
C LEU A 30 -10.84 26.23 -7.41
N PHE A 31 -9.68 26.89 -7.36
CA PHE A 31 -8.45 26.39 -7.97
C PHE A 31 -8.02 25.04 -7.41
N LEU A 32 -8.00 24.90 -6.07
CA LEU A 32 -7.68 23.63 -5.41
C LEU A 32 -8.71 22.55 -5.73
N PHE A 33 -9.98 22.91 -5.79
CA PHE A 33 -11.05 21.98 -6.16
C PHE A 33 -10.86 21.47 -7.60
N VAL A 34 -10.64 22.35 -8.57
CA VAL A 34 -10.36 21.96 -9.96
C VAL A 34 -9.12 21.07 -10.06
N LEU A 35 -8.03 21.43 -9.37
CA LEU A 35 -6.80 20.64 -9.33
C LEU A 35 -7.05 19.23 -8.77
N LEU A 36 -7.72 19.13 -7.62
CA LEU A 36 -8.02 17.84 -6.97
C LEU A 36 -9.02 17.01 -7.77
N SER A 37 -10.02 17.63 -8.40
CA SER A 37 -10.98 16.94 -9.27
C SER A 37 -10.30 16.36 -10.51
N ALA A 38 -9.38 17.11 -11.14
CA ALA A 38 -8.63 16.61 -12.29
C ALA A 38 -7.75 15.41 -11.93
N ILE A 39 -7.06 15.45 -10.78
CA ILE A 39 -6.29 14.32 -10.26
C ILE A 39 -7.22 13.15 -9.94
N GLY A 40 -8.30 13.40 -9.21
CA GLY A 40 -9.28 12.37 -8.83
C GLY A 40 -9.87 11.64 -10.04
N GLN A 41 -10.24 12.37 -11.10
CA GLN A 41 -10.72 11.76 -12.34
C GLN A 41 -9.66 10.87 -13.01
N SER A 42 -8.42 11.36 -13.07
CA SER A 42 -7.30 10.61 -13.64
C SER A 42 -6.98 9.31 -12.89
N LEU A 43 -7.22 9.25 -11.58
CA LEU A 43 -6.99 8.04 -10.78
C LEU A 43 -7.92 6.88 -11.13
N PHE A 44 -9.12 7.17 -11.65
CA PHE A 44 -10.12 6.16 -12.00
C PHE A 44 -10.33 6.00 -13.52
N GLN A 45 -9.48 6.66 -14.32
CA GLN A 45 -9.43 6.49 -15.77
C GLN A 45 -8.20 5.67 -16.14
N ASN A 46 -8.43 4.48 -16.71
CA ASN A 46 -7.36 3.59 -17.14
C ASN A 46 -6.45 4.30 -18.16
N PRO A 47 -5.13 4.05 -18.10
CA PRO A 47 -4.22 4.52 -19.14
C PRO A 47 -4.52 3.81 -20.45
N VAL A 48 -4.33 4.50 -21.57
CA VAL A 48 -4.29 3.86 -22.87
C VAL A 48 -2.89 3.28 -23.03
N LEU A 49 -2.78 1.96 -22.98
CA LEU A 49 -1.53 1.22 -23.14
C LEU A 49 -1.68 0.26 -24.33
N PRO A 50 -0.72 0.22 -25.27
CA PRO A 50 -0.74 -0.73 -26.36
C PRO A 50 -0.60 -2.14 -25.79
N GLN A 51 -1.43 -3.06 -26.27
CA GLN A 51 -1.29 -4.46 -25.90
C GLN A 51 -0.04 -5.04 -26.55
N ILE A 52 0.84 -5.61 -25.73
CA ILE A 52 1.98 -6.37 -26.21
C ILE A 52 1.46 -7.69 -26.78
N SER A 53 1.74 -7.95 -28.06
CA SER A 53 1.56 -9.27 -28.65
C SER A 53 2.78 -10.14 -28.36
N PHE A 54 2.57 -11.35 -27.87
CA PHE A 54 3.62 -12.35 -27.66
C PHE A 54 3.50 -13.42 -28.75
N GLY A 55 4.61 -13.81 -29.37
CA GLY A 55 4.66 -14.84 -30.41
C GLY A 55 4.30 -14.39 -31.84
N VAL A 56 4.53 -15.30 -32.80
CA VAL A 56 4.12 -15.16 -34.21
C VAL A 56 2.64 -15.53 -34.30
N LYS A 57 1.81 -14.63 -34.84
CA LYS A 57 0.37 -14.88 -34.99
C LYS A 57 0.17 -15.83 -36.18
N GLU A 58 -0.08 -17.10 -35.90
CA GLU A 58 -0.45 -18.06 -36.95
C GLU A 58 -1.82 -17.68 -37.53
N GLU A 59 -1.94 -17.67 -38.85
CA GLU A 59 -3.21 -17.43 -39.52
C GLU A 59 -4.04 -18.71 -39.50
N ILE A 60 -4.94 -18.81 -38.54
CA ILE A 60 -5.86 -19.94 -38.40
C ILE A 60 -7.26 -19.55 -38.89
N GLN A 61 -7.83 -20.32 -39.83
CA GLN A 61 -9.21 -20.14 -40.30
C GLN A 61 -10.01 -21.44 -40.29
N PRO A 62 -11.26 -21.45 -39.81
CA PRO A 62 -12.08 -22.66 -39.73
C PRO A 62 -12.56 -23.17 -41.10
N ILE A 63 -12.62 -24.49 -41.27
CA ILE A 63 -13.25 -25.16 -42.41
C ILE A 63 -14.52 -25.86 -41.93
N ASN A 64 -15.68 -25.22 -42.10
CA ASN A 64 -16.96 -25.72 -41.58
C ASN A 64 -17.68 -26.73 -42.50
N GLU A 65 -17.08 -27.03 -43.64
CA GLU A 65 -17.64 -28.01 -44.57
C GLU A 65 -17.43 -29.42 -44.02
N PRO A 66 -18.48 -30.26 -43.97
CA PRO A 66 -18.36 -31.63 -43.47
C PRO A 66 -17.38 -32.45 -44.31
N LEU A 67 -16.54 -33.25 -43.64
CA LEU A 67 -15.61 -34.17 -44.28
C LEU A 67 -16.35 -35.18 -45.17
N ASN A 68 -17.57 -35.60 -44.79
CA ASN A 68 -18.37 -36.57 -45.53
C ASN A 68 -19.83 -36.13 -45.66
N LYS A 69 -20.21 -35.53 -46.80
CA LYS A 69 -21.58 -35.01 -47.03
C LYS A 69 -22.64 -36.10 -47.23
N ASN A 70 -22.25 -37.32 -47.63
CA ASN A 70 -23.15 -38.43 -47.99
C ASN A 70 -22.85 -39.72 -47.18
N GLY A 71 -22.26 -39.57 -46.00
CA GLY A 71 -21.88 -40.70 -45.14
C GLY A 71 -23.08 -41.55 -44.73
N LYS A 72 -22.93 -42.88 -44.77
CA LYS A 72 -23.93 -43.80 -44.21
C LYS A 72 -23.72 -43.91 -42.69
N PRO A 73 -24.75 -43.68 -41.86
CA PRO A 73 -24.62 -43.82 -40.41
C PRO A 73 -24.05 -45.18 -40.01
N ALA A 74 -23.22 -45.19 -38.95
CA ALA A 74 -22.61 -46.40 -38.42
C ALA A 74 -23.67 -47.48 -38.13
N LYS A 75 -23.38 -48.74 -38.49
CA LYS A 75 -24.26 -49.88 -38.21
C LYS A 75 -23.95 -50.47 -36.83
N LEU A 76 -24.73 -50.09 -35.83
CA LEU A 76 -24.62 -50.64 -34.48
C LEU A 76 -25.41 -51.95 -34.34
N GLY A 77 -24.71 -53.03 -34.01
CA GLY A 77 -25.28 -54.33 -33.67
C GLY A 77 -25.20 -54.58 -32.17
N GLY A 78 -26.34 -54.68 -31.50
CA GLY A 78 -26.43 -54.91 -30.06
C GLY A 78 -27.70 -54.27 -29.50
N GLY A 79 -28.72 -55.08 -29.24
CA GLY A 79 -29.99 -54.62 -28.69
C GLY A 79 -29.86 -54.10 -27.25
N SER A 80 -30.91 -53.41 -26.79
CA SER A 80 -31.14 -53.04 -25.38
C SER A 80 -30.82 -54.23 -24.47
N GLN A 81 -29.69 -54.17 -23.77
CA GLN A 81 -29.33 -55.14 -22.74
C GLN A 81 -29.64 -54.56 -21.36
N LYS A 82 -29.83 -55.48 -20.40
CA LYS A 82 -30.14 -55.12 -19.01
C LYS A 82 -29.02 -54.22 -18.44
N PRO A 83 -29.37 -53.24 -17.59
CA PRO A 83 -28.41 -52.44 -16.85
C PRO A 83 -27.32 -53.32 -16.21
N TYR A 84 -26.04 -53.10 -16.58
CA TYR A 84 -24.89 -53.77 -16.00
C TYR A 84 -24.02 -52.76 -15.26
N LYS A 85 -23.81 -52.99 -13.97
CA LYS A 85 -22.87 -52.22 -13.16
C LYS A 85 -21.51 -52.91 -13.16
N VAL A 86 -20.52 -52.27 -13.77
CA VAL A 86 -19.12 -52.72 -13.70
C VAL A 86 -18.69 -52.71 -12.23
N PRO A 87 -18.19 -53.82 -11.67
CA PRO A 87 -17.64 -53.84 -10.32
C PRO A 87 -16.48 -52.86 -10.20
N ARG A 88 -16.35 -52.19 -9.06
CA ARG A 88 -15.28 -51.19 -8.86
C ARG A 88 -13.90 -51.80 -9.07
N GLU A 89 -13.70 -53.08 -8.71
CA GLU A 89 -12.42 -53.78 -8.90
C GLU A 89 -12.06 -54.02 -10.39
N GLU A 90 -12.99 -53.80 -11.31
CA GLU A 90 -12.80 -53.91 -12.75
C GLU A 90 -12.83 -52.54 -13.45
N LEU A 91 -12.67 -51.46 -12.67
CA LEU A 91 -12.44 -50.09 -13.15
C LEU A 91 -10.97 -49.71 -12.88
N TYR A 92 -10.25 -49.45 -13.97
CA TYR A 92 -8.81 -49.22 -13.97
C TYR A 92 -8.48 -47.83 -14.50
N GLY A 93 -7.46 -47.17 -13.94
CA GLY A 93 -6.93 -45.91 -14.45
C GLY A 93 -5.42 -45.99 -14.62
N PHE A 94 -4.91 -45.63 -15.79
CA PHE A 94 -3.48 -45.64 -16.09
C PHE A 94 -2.87 -44.28 -15.74
N TYR A 95 -2.07 -44.25 -14.68
CA TYR A 95 -1.47 -43.04 -14.14
C TYR A 95 -0.10 -42.78 -14.77
N LEU A 96 0.13 -41.55 -15.21
CA LEU A 96 1.41 -41.10 -15.74
C LEU A 96 2.15 -40.31 -14.66
N ALA A 97 3.28 -40.87 -14.19
CA ALA A 97 4.17 -40.20 -13.24
C ALA A 97 4.77 -38.94 -13.84
N ASP A 98 5.02 -37.94 -12.99
CA ASP A 98 5.55 -36.61 -13.34
C ASP A 98 4.65 -35.75 -14.27
N ASP A 99 3.44 -36.21 -14.60
CA ASP A 99 2.45 -35.43 -15.32
C ASP A 99 1.47 -34.72 -14.36
N ALA A 100 1.51 -33.39 -14.36
CA ALA A 100 0.71 -32.58 -13.44
C ALA A 100 -0.80 -32.71 -13.69
N VAL A 101 -1.22 -33.03 -14.92
CA VAL A 101 -2.64 -33.20 -15.28
C VAL A 101 -3.13 -34.54 -14.76
N SER A 102 -2.38 -35.62 -15.00
CA SER A 102 -2.62 -36.98 -14.51
C SER A 102 -2.75 -37.01 -13.00
N LYS A 103 -1.84 -36.31 -12.31
CA LYS A 103 -1.84 -36.15 -10.84
C LYS A 103 -3.10 -35.46 -10.31
N LYS A 104 -3.57 -34.39 -10.96
CA LYS A 104 -4.83 -33.73 -10.61
C LYS A 104 -6.03 -34.63 -10.87
N THR A 105 -6.06 -35.32 -12.02
CA THR A 105 -7.12 -36.25 -12.40
C THR A 105 -7.26 -37.40 -11.41
N VAL A 106 -6.15 -38.07 -11.04
CA VAL A 106 -6.21 -39.16 -10.05
C VAL A 106 -6.64 -38.63 -8.68
N THR A 107 -6.13 -37.48 -8.23
CA THR A 107 -6.52 -36.89 -6.94
C THR A 107 -8.03 -36.65 -6.83
N ARG A 108 -8.66 -36.19 -7.92
CA ARG A 108 -10.11 -35.95 -7.97
C ARG A 108 -10.93 -37.23 -8.10
N ASN A 109 -10.50 -38.16 -8.96
CA ASN A 109 -11.35 -39.25 -9.44
C ASN A 109 -10.98 -40.64 -8.89
N ILE A 110 -9.96 -40.77 -8.03
CA ILE A 110 -9.52 -42.07 -7.49
C ILE A 110 -10.62 -42.86 -6.78
N HIS A 111 -11.63 -42.19 -6.23
CA HIS A 111 -12.77 -42.82 -5.57
C HIS A 111 -13.64 -43.66 -6.54
N VAL A 112 -13.57 -43.41 -7.85
CA VAL A 112 -14.27 -44.18 -8.88
C VAL A 112 -13.53 -45.47 -9.22
N LEU A 113 -12.19 -45.45 -9.14
CA LEU A 113 -11.32 -46.55 -9.54
C LEU A 113 -11.23 -47.63 -8.45
N GLY A 114 -11.05 -48.88 -8.85
CA GLY A 114 -10.65 -49.97 -7.94
C GLY A 114 -9.18 -50.35 -8.06
N VAL A 115 -8.58 -50.09 -9.22
CA VAL A 115 -7.16 -50.34 -9.48
C VAL A 115 -6.54 -49.15 -10.20
N LEU A 116 -5.38 -48.71 -9.73
CA LEU A 116 -4.55 -47.72 -10.38
C LEU A 116 -3.33 -48.41 -10.99
N VAL A 117 -3.04 -48.10 -12.24
CA VAL A 117 -1.98 -48.71 -13.05
C VAL A 117 -0.92 -47.64 -13.37
N PRO A 118 0.04 -47.36 -12.47
CA PRO A 118 1.05 -46.33 -12.69
C PRO A 118 2.19 -46.84 -13.58
N ASN A 119 2.75 -45.99 -14.46
CA ASN A 119 3.93 -46.29 -15.30
C ASN A 119 5.26 -46.34 -14.52
N TRP A 120 5.25 -46.91 -13.32
CA TRP A 120 6.39 -46.84 -12.41
C TRP A 120 7.54 -47.76 -12.77
N TYR A 121 7.34 -48.84 -13.54
CA TYR A 121 8.39 -49.83 -13.82
C TYR A 121 8.78 -49.83 -15.29
N TRP A 122 10.07 -49.74 -15.57
CA TRP A 122 10.60 -49.89 -16.92
C TRP A 122 12.00 -50.50 -16.93
N LEU A 123 12.43 -51.03 -18.08
CA LEU A 123 13.83 -51.34 -18.34
C LEU A 123 14.51 -50.15 -19.01
N ASP A 124 15.67 -49.74 -18.51
CA ASP A 124 16.52 -48.75 -19.17
C ASP A 124 17.40 -49.37 -20.28
N SER A 125 18.31 -48.57 -20.84
CA SER A 125 19.25 -48.98 -21.89
C SER A 125 20.21 -50.11 -21.48
N ASP A 126 20.43 -50.29 -20.18
CA ASP A 126 21.29 -51.32 -19.60
C ASP A 126 20.51 -52.59 -19.18
N TYR A 127 19.19 -52.63 -19.44
CA TYR A 127 18.25 -53.68 -19.03
C TYR A 127 18.10 -53.82 -17.53
N ASP A 128 18.40 -52.76 -16.79
CA ASP A 128 18.14 -52.70 -15.36
C ASP A 128 16.71 -52.23 -15.10
N LEU A 129 16.06 -52.84 -14.10
CA LEU A 129 14.70 -52.50 -13.70
C LEU A 129 14.71 -51.20 -12.89
N GLN A 130 14.22 -50.14 -13.52
CA GLN A 130 14.08 -48.82 -12.90
C GLN A 130 12.69 -48.62 -12.30
N THR A 131 12.61 -47.71 -11.31
CA THR A 131 11.35 -47.38 -10.64
C THR A 131 11.18 -45.89 -10.36
N ASN A 132 9.98 -45.33 -10.59
CA ASN A 132 9.64 -43.93 -10.25
C ASN A 132 8.42 -43.82 -9.32
N LYS A 133 8.53 -44.30 -8.07
CA LYS A 133 7.40 -44.39 -7.14
C LYS A 133 7.08 -43.04 -6.47
N GLU A 134 5.84 -42.58 -6.61
CA GLU A 134 5.34 -41.37 -5.95
C GLU A 134 4.65 -41.66 -4.61
N LYS A 135 5.28 -41.23 -3.50
CA LYS A 135 4.82 -41.54 -2.13
C LYS A 135 3.42 -41.01 -1.81
N ASP A 136 3.07 -39.86 -2.36
CA ASP A 136 1.77 -39.22 -2.16
C ASP A 136 0.65 -39.94 -2.94
N ILE A 137 0.93 -40.44 -4.14
CA ILE A 137 0.01 -41.29 -4.90
C ILE A 137 -0.23 -42.63 -4.21
N ILE A 138 0.81 -43.24 -3.63
CA ILE A 138 0.66 -44.47 -2.83
C ILE A 138 -0.30 -44.24 -1.65
N LYS A 139 -0.07 -43.18 -0.86
CA LYS A 139 -0.94 -42.81 0.26
C LYS A 139 -2.37 -42.50 -0.17
N LEU A 140 -2.53 -41.84 -1.32
CA LEU A 140 -3.84 -41.53 -1.88
C LEU A 140 -4.61 -42.81 -2.25
N ALA A 141 -3.95 -43.78 -2.88
CA ALA A 141 -4.52 -45.07 -3.22
C ALA A 141 -4.93 -45.87 -1.97
N GLU A 142 -4.05 -45.97 -0.98
CA GLU A 142 -4.31 -46.64 0.30
C GLU A 142 -5.53 -46.03 1.02
N LYS A 143 -5.58 -44.69 1.11
CA LYS A 143 -6.70 -43.97 1.76
C LYS A 143 -8.05 -44.25 1.11
N ASN A 144 -8.08 -44.51 -0.19
CA ASN A 144 -9.31 -44.73 -0.95
C ASN A 144 -9.60 -46.22 -1.23
N GLY A 145 -8.79 -47.13 -0.67
CA GLY A 145 -8.92 -48.58 -0.89
C GLY A 145 -8.68 -48.99 -2.35
N VAL A 146 -7.85 -48.24 -3.09
CA VAL A 146 -7.50 -48.53 -4.47
C VAL A 146 -6.24 -49.37 -4.52
N LYS A 147 -6.28 -50.45 -5.29
CA LYS A 147 -5.15 -51.36 -5.47
C LYS A 147 -4.16 -50.76 -6.47
N LEU A 148 -2.87 -50.86 -6.17
CA LEU A 148 -1.80 -50.46 -7.08
C LEU A 148 -1.32 -51.66 -7.89
N MET A 149 -1.18 -51.48 -9.19
CA MET A 149 -0.69 -52.49 -10.13
C MET A 149 0.25 -51.81 -11.14
N PRO A 150 1.54 -51.65 -10.84
CA PRO A 150 2.46 -50.97 -11.74
C PRO A 150 2.46 -51.56 -13.14
N ARG A 151 2.48 -50.67 -14.13
CA ARG A 151 2.75 -50.99 -15.52
C ARG A 151 4.24 -51.18 -15.70
N PHE A 152 4.59 -52.24 -16.40
CA PHE A 152 5.94 -52.57 -16.85
C PHE A 152 6.03 -52.43 -18.37
N SER A 153 7.00 -51.63 -18.80
CA SER A 153 7.26 -51.28 -20.20
C SER A 153 8.77 -51.21 -20.47
N LEU A 154 9.15 -50.96 -21.73
CA LEU A 154 10.53 -50.66 -22.12
C LEU A 154 10.69 -49.14 -22.28
N HIS A 155 11.84 -48.59 -21.88
CA HIS A 155 12.20 -47.20 -22.19
C HIS A 155 12.34 -47.01 -23.70
N GLU A 156 12.15 -45.79 -24.20
CA GLU A 156 12.25 -45.48 -25.63
C GLU A 156 13.66 -45.77 -26.19
N ASP A 157 14.69 -45.51 -25.39
CA ASP A 157 16.10 -45.77 -25.75
C ASP A 157 16.54 -47.24 -25.57
N THR A 158 15.62 -48.15 -25.26
CA THR A 158 15.98 -49.56 -25.05
C THR A 158 16.36 -50.22 -26.37
N ASP A 159 17.50 -50.91 -26.43
CA ASP A 159 17.91 -51.65 -27.63
C ASP A 159 16.96 -52.86 -27.86
N GLU A 160 16.09 -52.76 -28.86
CA GLU A 160 15.09 -53.79 -29.12
C GLU A 160 15.72 -55.17 -29.41
N ASP A 161 16.90 -55.21 -30.02
CA ASP A 161 17.58 -56.47 -30.39
C ASP A 161 17.98 -57.25 -29.14
N LYS A 162 18.53 -56.60 -28.11
CA LYS A 162 18.87 -57.29 -26.87
C LYS A 162 17.62 -57.71 -26.09
N PHE A 163 16.53 -56.93 -26.13
CA PHE A 163 15.26 -57.39 -25.54
C PHE A 163 14.75 -58.65 -26.24
N GLN A 164 14.86 -58.73 -27.58
CA GLN A 164 14.55 -59.95 -28.31
C GLN A 164 15.44 -61.14 -27.89
N GLN A 165 16.73 -60.90 -27.63
CA GLN A 165 17.64 -61.94 -27.13
C GLN A 165 17.29 -62.39 -25.72
N LEU A 166 16.92 -61.47 -24.83
CA LEU A 166 16.44 -61.75 -23.47
C LEU A 166 15.22 -62.67 -23.53
N LEU A 167 14.24 -62.37 -24.40
CA LEU A 167 13.06 -63.21 -24.58
C LEU A 167 13.43 -64.64 -25.03
N LYS A 168 14.49 -64.85 -25.81
CA LYS A 168 14.89 -66.21 -26.24
C LYS A 168 15.52 -67.03 -25.10
N SER A 169 16.26 -66.40 -24.19
CA SER A 169 16.92 -67.08 -23.06
C SER A 169 15.92 -67.44 -21.95
N VAL A 170 15.83 -68.72 -21.59
CA VAL A 170 14.98 -69.20 -20.48
C VAL A 170 15.46 -68.63 -19.14
N GLU A 171 16.77 -68.56 -18.94
CA GLU A 171 17.41 -68.02 -17.75
C GLU A 171 17.06 -66.53 -17.59
N SER A 172 17.21 -65.75 -18.66
CA SER A 172 17.01 -64.30 -18.62
C SER A 172 15.54 -63.94 -18.42
N ARG A 173 14.61 -64.61 -19.10
CA ARG A 173 13.17 -64.44 -18.86
C ARG A 173 12.78 -64.73 -17.42
N ARG A 174 13.26 -65.83 -16.85
CA ARG A 174 12.97 -66.22 -15.46
C ARG A 174 13.62 -65.28 -14.45
N ALA A 175 14.82 -64.76 -14.73
CA ALA A 175 15.47 -63.75 -13.92
C ALA A 175 14.67 -62.45 -13.89
N LEU A 176 14.24 -61.96 -15.06
CA LEU A 176 13.36 -60.79 -15.16
C LEU A 176 12.03 -61.02 -14.43
N ALA A 177 11.38 -62.17 -14.64
CA ALA A 177 10.13 -62.50 -13.94
C ALA A 177 10.32 -62.58 -12.41
N THR A 178 11.49 -63.02 -11.95
CA THR A 178 11.82 -63.04 -10.51
C THR A 178 12.03 -61.63 -9.97
N SER A 179 12.79 -60.79 -10.68
CA SER A 179 13.03 -59.39 -10.30
C SER A 179 11.72 -58.60 -10.20
N LEU A 180 10.84 -58.71 -11.20
CA LEU A 180 9.52 -58.06 -11.18
C LEU A 180 8.66 -58.56 -10.02
N HIS A 181 8.67 -59.86 -9.75
CA HIS A 181 7.92 -60.45 -8.64
C HIS A 181 8.41 -59.96 -7.27
N GLU A 182 9.72 -59.99 -7.04
CA GLU A 182 10.34 -59.52 -5.80
C GLU A 182 10.03 -58.04 -5.56
N ARG A 183 10.10 -57.22 -6.61
CA ARG A 183 9.80 -55.79 -6.52
C ARG A 183 8.34 -55.52 -6.19
N VAL A 184 7.39 -56.16 -6.88
CA VAL A 184 5.95 -56.04 -6.59
C VAL A 184 5.63 -56.48 -5.15
N LYS A 185 6.29 -57.53 -4.66
CA LYS A 185 6.11 -58.04 -3.30
C LYS A 185 6.70 -57.12 -2.23
N GLU A 186 7.91 -56.61 -2.45
CA GLU A 186 8.57 -55.62 -1.60
C GLU A 186 7.67 -54.39 -1.41
N ASP A 187 7.07 -53.92 -2.51
CA ASP A 187 6.22 -52.73 -2.53
C ASP A 187 4.75 -53.00 -2.13
N LYS A 188 4.39 -54.27 -1.87
CA LYS A 188 3.04 -54.70 -1.46
C LYS A 188 1.94 -54.32 -2.47
N PHE A 189 2.27 -54.34 -3.75
CA PHE A 189 1.30 -54.06 -4.81
C PHE A 189 0.44 -55.29 -5.13
N ALA A 190 -0.73 -55.07 -5.77
CA ALA A 190 -1.72 -56.13 -6.02
C ALA A 190 -1.38 -57.01 -7.23
N GLY A 191 -0.36 -56.64 -7.99
CA GLY A 191 0.04 -57.32 -9.21
C GLY A 191 0.85 -56.43 -10.14
N ILE A 192 0.95 -56.83 -11.40
CA ILE A 192 1.65 -56.11 -12.46
C ILE A 192 0.83 -56.06 -13.75
N ASN A 193 0.95 -54.98 -14.50
CA ASN A 193 0.44 -54.86 -15.86
C ASN A 193 1.62 -54.87 -16.84
N ILE A 194 1.58 -55.75 -17.83
CA ILE A 194 2.63 -55.85 -18.85
C ILE A 194 2.17 -55.08 -20.09
N ASP A 195 2.91 -54.04 -20.49
CA ASP A 195 2.64 -53.26 -21.70
C ASP A 195 3.92 -53.13 -22.53
N ILE A 196 4.17 -54.16 -23.35
CA ILE A 196 5.35 -54.26 -24.22
C ILE A 196 4.87 -54.56 -25.62
N TRP A 197 5.04 -53.60 -26.52
CA TRP A 197 4.61 -53.70 -27.92
C TRP A 197 5.76 -54.00 -28.88
N GLN A 198 7.01 -53.76 -28.48
CA GLN A 198 8.22 -53.97 -29.29
C GLN A 198 8.63 -55.45 -29.41
N ILE A 199 7.67 -56.32 -29.78
CA ILE A 199 7.89 -57.77 -29.84
C ILE A 199 7.93 -58.20 -31.30
N ARG A 200 9.02 -58.82 -31.72
CA ARG A 200 9.11 -59.34 -33.08
C ARG A 200 8.29 -60.62 -33.25
N THR A 201 7.73 -60.77 -34.44
CA THR A 201 6.80 -61.84 -34.81
C THR A 201 7.39 -63.24 -34.54
N GLU A 202 8.69 -63.42 -34.78
CA GLU A 202 9.45 -64.66 -34.51
C GLU A 202 9.54 -65.01 -33.02
N ASN A 203 9.40 -64.04 -32.11
CA ASN A 203 9.49 -64.23 -30.67
C ASN A 203 8.13 -64.36 -29.98
N ARG A 204 7.03 -64.49 -30.73
CA ARG A 204 5.66 -64.65 -30.20
C ARG A 204 5.56 -65.69 -29.09
N GLY A 205 6.14 -66.88 -29.30
CA GLY A 205 6.07 -67.99 -28.34
C GLY A 205 6.94 -67.73 -27.10
N HIS A 206 8.06 -67.03 -27.28
CA HIS A 206 8.95 -66.65 -26.19
C HIS A 206 8.31 -65.59 -25.29
N PHE A 207 7.57 -64.64 -25.85
CA PHE A 207 6.78 -63.69 -25.07
C PHE A 207 5.64 -64.38 -24.32
N THR A 208 4.89 -65.27 -24.96
CA THR A 208 3.86 -66.08 -24.27
C THR A 208 4.48 -66.89 -23.12
N ALA A 209 5.67 -67.45 -23.31
CA ALA A 209 6.41 -68.15 -22.25
C ALA A 209 6.81 -67.22 -21.11
N PHE A 210 7.30 -66.00 -21.41
CA PHE A 210 7.59 -64.98 -20.40
C PHE A 210 6.38 -64.68 -19.52
N VAL A 211 5.24 -64.36 -20.15
CA VAL A 211 4.00 -64.03 -19.41
C VAL A 211 3.52 -65.24 -18.60
N SER A 212 3.62 -66.45 -19.15
CA SER A 212 3.28 -67.69 -18.41
C SER A 212 4.19 -67.92 -17.20
N GLU A 213 5.50 -67.74 -17.34
CA GLU A 213 6.49 -67.88 -16.26
C GLU A 213 6.24 -66.84 -15.15
N LEU A 214 5.90 -65.61 -15.55
CA LEU A 214 5.53 -64.53 -14.64
C LEU A 214 4.23 -64.84 -13.88
N SER A 215 3.17 -65.21 -14.59
CA SER A 215 1.87 -65.54 -13.99
C SER A 215 1.95 -66.72 -13.03
N GLN A 216 2.70 -67.77 -13.38
CA GLN A 216 2.90 -68.91 -12.47
C GLN A 216 3.52 -68.46 -11.14
N ARG A 217 4.51 -67.56 -11.21
CA ARG A 217 5.19 -67.04 -10.01
C ARG A 217 4.28 -66.11 -9.20
N PHE A 218 3.60 -65.17 -9.84
CA PHE A 218 2.70 -64.22 -9.18
C PHE A 218 1.50 -64.91 -8.51
N SER A 219 0.91 -65.92 -9.16
CA SER A 219 -0.25 -66.64 -8.62
C SER A 219 0.07 -67.39 -7.32
N ALA A 220 1.33 -67.80 -7.09
CA ALA A 220 1.76 -68.45 -5.86
C ALA A 220 1.61 -67.57 -4.61
N ASP A 221 1.73 -66.25 -4.77
CA ASP A 221 1.58 -65.25 -3.71
C ASP A 221 0.22 -64.50 -3.79
N GLY A 222 -0.71 -64.96 -4.64
CA GLY A 222 -2.02 -64.32 -4.84
C GLY A 222 -1.97 -62.97 -5.58
N LEU A 223 -0.86 -62.68 -6.25
CA LEU A 223 -0.67 -61.48 -7.07
C LEU A 223 -1.24 -61.70 -8.47
N LYS A 224 -1.70 -60.62 -9.11
CA LYS A 224 -2.28 -60.67 -10.46
C LYS A 224 -1.27 -60.29 -11.54
N VAL A 225 -1.40 -60.90 -12.71
CA VAL A 225 -0.70 -60.51 -13.93
C VAL A 225 -1.73 -60.12 -14.98
N THR A 226 -1.66 -58.88 -15.43
CA THR A 226 -2.51 -58.40 -16.52
C THR A 226 -1.67 -57.97 -17.71
N LEU A 227 -2.28 -57.99 -18.89
CA LEU A 227 -1.58 -57.69 -20.14
C LEU A 227 -2.32 -56.59 -20.88
N THR A 228 -1.57 -55.60 -21.37
CA THR A 228 -2.07 -54.55 -22.25
C THR A 228 -1.67 -54.88 -23.68
N VAL A 229 -2.64 -54.91 -24.60
CA VAL A 229 -2.46 -55.33 -25.99
C VAL A 229 -3.17 -54.40 -26.97
N SER A 230 -2.55 -54.17 -28.12
CA SER A 230 -3.23 -53.69 -29.32
C SER A 230 -4.00 -54.85 -29.98
N PRO A 231 -5.15 -54.63 -30.63
CA PRO A 231 -6.04 -55.69 -31.12
C PRO A 231 -5.58 -56.46 -32.36
N ASP A 232 -4.51 -56.03 -33.05
CA ASP A 232 -4.02 -56.63 -34.31
C ASP A 232 -2.50 -56.84 -34.39
N HIS A 233 -1.82 -56.92 -33.25
CA HIS A 233 -0.38 -57.08 -33.21
C HIS A 233 0.07 -58.50 -33.62
N PRO A 234 0.93 -58.66 -34.63
CA PRO A 234 1.26 -59.97 -35.22
C PRO A 234 2.06 -60.90 -34.29
N ALA A 235 2.66 -60.36 -33.23
CA ALA A 235 3.42 -61.14 -32.25
C ALA A 235 2.60 -61.62 -31.05
N TYR A 236 1.35 -61.18 -30.85
CA TYR A 236 0.54 -61.60 -29.71
C TYR A 236 -0.23 -62.89 -30.00
N GLU A 237 0.02 -63.94 -29.21
CA GLU A 237 -0.81 -65.15 -29.19
C GLU A 237 -2.02 -64.94 -28.27
N TYR A 238 -2.94 -64.05 -28.66
CA TYR A 238 -4.07 -63.58 -27.83
C TYR A 238 -4.78 -64.64 -27.01
N LYS A 239 -5.13 -65.79 -27.62
CA LYS A 239 -5.80 -66.89 -26.92
C LYS A 239 -4.96 -67.45 -25.77
N LYS A 240 -3.68 -67.73 -26.02
CA LYS A 240 -2.75 -68.27 -25.02
C LYS A 240 -2.43 -67.24 -23.94
N LEU A 241 -2.21 -65.99 -24.36
CA LEU A 241 -1.96 -64.88 -23.44
C LEU A 241 -3.15 -64.65 -22.49
N ALA A 242 -4.39 -64.79 -22.97
CA ALA A 242 -5.59 -64.70 -22.15
C ALA A 242 -5.77 -65.89 -21.18
N GLU A 243 -5.29 -67.08 -21.55
CA GLU A 243 -5.29 -68.27 -20.68
C GLU A 243 -4.36 -68.08 -19.48
N VAL A 244 -3.19 -67.45 -19.69
CA VAL A 244 -2.17 -67.27 -18.64
C VAL A 244 -2.25 -65.95 -17.87
N SER A 245 -3.03 -64.97 -18.31
CA SER A 245 -3.19 -63.67 -17.61
C SER A 245 -4.53 -63.59 -16.88
N ASP A 246 -4.61 -62.77 -15.83
CA ASP A 246 -5.86 -62.49 -15.10
C ASP A 246 -6.85 -61.70 -15.97
N ARG A 247 -6.37 -60.65 -16.62
CA ARG A 247 -7.12 -59.74 -17.49
C ARG A 247 -6.27 -59.30 -18.67
N VAL A 248 -6.93 -59.04 -19.79
CA VAL A 248 -6.33 -58.48 -20.99
C VAL A 248 -6.98 -57.14 -21.30
N PHE A 249 -6.20 -56.06 -21.18
CA PHE A 249 -6.57 -54.70 -21.55
C PHE A 249 -6.37 -54.55 -23.05
N VAL A 250 -7.46 -54.42 -23.80
CA VAL A 250 -7.38 -54.23 -25.24
C VAL A 250 -7.50 -52.74 -25.53
N LYS A 251 -6.51 -52.16 -26.20
CA LYS A 251 -6.52 -50.74 -26.62
C LYS A 251 -7.54 -50.55 -27.73
N PHE A 252 -8.65 -49.93 -27.38
CA PHE A 252 -9.76 -49.61 -28.28
C PHE A 252 -9.72 -48.16 -28.75
N PHE A 253 -8.50 -47.71 -29.05
CA PHE A 253 -8.13 -46.42 -29.61
C PHE A 253 -6.88 -46.63 -30.48
N LYS A 254 -6.57 -45.67 -31.35
CA LYS A 254 -5.60 -45.84 -32.45
C LYS A 254 -6.03 -46.97 -33.41
N GLU A 255 -7.21 -46.83 -34.00
CA GLU A 255 -7.75 -47.77 -35.00
C GLU A 255 -6.75 -48.04 -36.14
N LEU A 256 -6.04 -46.98 -36.57
CA LEU A 256 -4.91 -47.09 -37.46
C LEU A 256 -3.64 -47.29 -36.62
N PRO A 257 -2.84 -48.34 -36.87
CA PRO A 257 -1.55 -48.53 -36.22
C PRO A 257 -0.70 -47.25 -36.32
N GLU A 258 -0.14 -46.83 -35.19
CA GLU A 258 0.66 -45.60 -35.02
C GLU A 258 0.01 -44.31 -35.53
N MET A 259 -1.29 -44.36 -35.83
CA MET A 259 -1.97 -43.35 -36.62
C MET A 259 -1.11 -42.99 -37.85
N GLU A 260 -0.76 -43.95 -38.71
CA GLU A 260 0.11 -43.72 -39.89
C GLU A 260 -0.49 -42.79 -40.96
N ARG A 261 -1.79 -42.49 -40.90
CA ARG A 261 -2.49 -41.57 -41.82
C ARG A 261 -3.70 -40.91 -41.15
N PRO A 262 -4.20 -39.77 -41.67
CA PRO A 262 -5.38 -39.12 -41.11
C PRO A 262 -6.61 -40.02 -41.12
N GLY A 263 -7.30 -40.15 -39.98
CA GLY A 263 -8.52 -40.94 -39.86
C GLY A 263 -9.10 -40.93 -38.43
N PRO A 264 -10.31 -41.48 -38.25
CA PRO A 264 -10.94 -41.61 -36.94
C PRO A 264 -10.02 -42.34 -35.96
N VAL A 265 -9.98 -41.88 -34.70
CA VAL A 265 -9.12 -42.47 -33.67
C VAL A 265 -9.66 -43.83 -33.20
N ALA A 266 -10.99 -43.97 -33.13
CA ALA A 266 -11.66 -45.21 -32.75
C ALA A 266 -13.10 -45.24 -33.29
N SER A 267 -13.28 -45.60 -34.56
CA SER A 267 -14.63 -45.71 -35.10
C SER A 267 -15.43 -46.80 -34.37
N ILE A 268 -16.72 -46.55 -34.16
CA ILE A 268 -17.56 -47.47 -33.38
C ILE A 268 -17.77 -48.82 -34.10
N GLU A 269 -17.73 -48.82 -35.44
CA GLU A 269 -17.84 -50.04 -36.25
C GLU A 269 -16.56 -50.87 -36.14
N TRP A 270 -15.38 -50.25 -36.23
CA TRP A 270 -14.12 -50.92 -35.95
C TRP A 270 -14.09 -51.48 -34.53
N PHE A 271 -14.49 -50.71 -33.53
CA PHE A 271 -14.57 -51.18 -32.14
C PHE A 271 -15.41 -52.46 -32.05
N GLN A 272 -16.61 -52.45 -32.65
CA GLN A 272 -17.53 -53.56 -32.64
C GLN A 272 -16.95 -54.82 -33.29
N GLU A 273 -16.45 -54.69 -34.52
CA GLU A 273 -15.98 -55.82 -35.31
C GLU A 273 -14.66 -56.37 -34.78
N THR A 274 -13.77 -55.48 -34.31
CA THR A 274 -12.55 -55.85 -33.60
C THR A 274 -12.86 -56.60 -32.32
N LEU A 275 -13.78 -56.10 -31.48
CA LEU A 275 -14.21 -56.83 -30.30
C LEU A 275 -14.76 -58.21 -30.70
N LYS A 276 -15.69 -58.31 -31.66
CA LYS A 276 -16.27 -59.59 -32.10
C LYS A 276 -15.24 -60.62 -32.58
N ARG A 277 -14.24 -60.21 -33.35
CA ARG A 277 -13.24 -61.11 -33.96
C ARG A 277 -12.08 -61.50 -33.03
N LEU A 278 -11.80 -60.73 -31.98
CA LEU A 278 -10.70 -61.00 -31.06
C LEU A 278 -10.84 -62.38 -30.37
N PRO A 279 -9.84 -63.26 -30.47
CA PRO A 279 -9.89 -64.61 -29.89
C PRO A 279 -9.52 -64.60 -28.39
N ILE A 280 -10.22 -63.77 -27.62
CA ILE A 280 -10.08 -63.62 -26.16
C ILE A 280 -11.46 -63.85 -25.52
N PRO A 281 -11.57 -64.67 -24.46
CA PRO A 281 -12.82 -64.82 -23.71
C PRO A 281 -13.33 -63.46 -23.17
N ARG A 282 -14.62 -63.18 -23.31
CA ARG A 282 -15.20 -61.85 -23.01
C ARG A 282 -14.98 -61.44 -21.56
N GLU A 283 -15.07 -62.39 -20.65
CA GLU A 283 -14.85 -62.25 -19.21
C GLU A 283 -13.39 -61.91 -18.83
N LYS A 284 -12.43 -62.05 -19.76
CA LYS A 284 -11.03 -61.65 -19.59
C LYS A 284 -10.75 -60.25 -20.12
N ILE A 285 -11.60 -59.69 -20.98
CA ILE A 285 -11.37 -58.42 -21.67
C ILE A 285 -11.71 -57.24 -20.75
N ILE A 286 -10.75 -56.34 -20.61
CA ILE A 286 -10.97 -54.97 -20.15
C ILE A 286 -10.87 -54.05 -21.37
N VAL A 287 -11.88 -53.23 -21.59
CA VAL A 287 -11.88 -52.25 -22.68
C VAL A 287 -11.03 -51.07 -22.23
N SER A 288 -9.84 -50.90 -22.81
CA SER A 288 -8.96 -49.74 -22.55
C SER A 288 -9.31 -48.61 -23.50
N LEU A 289 -9.64 -47.44 -22.97
CA LEU A 289 -10.12 -46.27 -23.71
C LEU A 289 -9.25 -45.06 -23.45
N SER A 290 -9.09 -44.25 -24.50
CA SER A 290 -8.45 -42.94 -24.44
C SER A 290 -9.38 -41.88 -25.02
N ASN A 291 -9.20 -40.64 -24.59
CA ASN A 291 -9.93 -39.46 -25.06
C ASN A 291 -8.97 -38.44 -25.67
N GLU A 292 -7.95 -38.97 -26.35
CA GLU A 292 -6.88 -38.23 -27.02
C GLU A 292 -7.26 -37.76 -28.43
N GLY A 293 -6.47 -36.81 -28.95
CA GLY A 293 -6.60 -36.27 -30.29
C GLY A 293 -5.28 -36.27 -31.08
N TYR A 294 -5.40 -36.21 -32.41
CA TYR A 294 -4.29 -36.23 -33.36
C TYR A 294 -4.51 -35.16 -34.42
N GLU A 295 -3.59 -34.20 -34.51
CA GLU A 295 -3.58 -33.14 -35.52
C GLU A 295 -2.74 -33.54 -36.72
N TRP A 296 -3.26 -33.28 -37.92
CA TRP A 296 -2.70 -33.70 -39.19
C TRP A 296 -2.54 -32.54 -40.16
N ASP A 297 -1.38 -32.45 -40.79
CA ASP A 297 -1.17 -31.68 -42.01
C ASP A 297 -1.75 -32.48 -43.17
N MET A 298 -2.80 -31.94 -43.80
CA MET A 298 -3.55 -32.66 -44.83
C MET A 298 -2.88 -32.64 -46.20
N ASP A 299 -1.96 -31.70 -46.45
CA ASP A 299 -1.22 -31.64 -47.71
C ASP A 299 -0.08 -32.68 -47.70
N LYS A 300 0.62 -32.79 -46.57
CA LYS A 300 1.70 -33.77 -46.39
C LYS A 300 1.22 -35.14 -45.92
N GLN A 301 0.02 -35.22 -45.34
CA GLN A 301 -0.47 -36.38 -44.60
C GLN A 301 0.49 -36.79 -43.47
N GLU A 302 0.98 -35.81 -42.73
CA GLU A 302 1.92 -36.00 -41.62
C GLU A 302 1.25 -35.64 -40.29
N LEU A 303 1.53 -36.43 -39.26
CA LEU A 303 1.07 -36.15 -37.90
C LEU A 303 1.86 -34.96 -37.35
N VAL A 304 1.13 -33.93 -36.91
CA VAL A 304 1.69 -32.69 -36.39
C VAL A 304 1.78 -32.72 -34.87
N ASN A 305 0.66 -33.03 -34.20
CA ASN A 305 0.56 -33.01 -32.73
C ASN A 305 -0.29 -34.17 -32.21
N HIS A 306 0.09 -34.69 -31.03
CA HIS A 306 -0.74 -35.53 -30.16
C HIS A 306 -1.30 -34.63 -29.05
N LEU A 307 -2.61 -34.64 -28.85
CA LEU A 307 -3.33 -33.66 -28.03
C LEU A 307 -4.15 -34.34 -26.93
N GLN A 308 -4.10 -33.79 -25.73
CA GLN A 308 -5.04 -34.07 -24.64
C GLN A 308 -6.39 -33.40 -24.93
N PHE A 309 -7.49 -33.89 -24.37
CA PHE A 309 -8.82 -33.32 -24.60
C PHE A 309 -8.87 -31.80 -24.35
N HIS A 310 -8.27 -31.31 -23.26
CA HIS A 310 -8.26 -29.88 -22.95
C HIS A 310 -7.45 -29.05 -23.96
N GLU A 311 -6.43 -29.62 -24.60
CA GLU A 311 -5.65 -28.96 -25.65
C GLU A 311 -6.46 -28.83 -26.93
N VAL A 312 -7.25 -29.86 -27.28
CA VAL A 312 -8.23 -29.79 -28.38
C VAL A 312 -9.26 -28.68 -28.10
N MET A 313 -9.79 -28.61 -26.88
CA MET A 313 -10.76 -27.56 -26.49
C MET A 313 -10.15 -26.15 -26.56
N ARG A 314 -8.88 -26.00 -26.15
CA ARG A 314 -8.14 -24.74 -26.29
C ARG A 314 -7.94 -24.36 -27.75
N ALA A 315 -7.49 -25.30 -28.59
CA ALA A 315 -7.30 -25.08 -30.02
C ALA A 315 -8.62 -24.64 -30.67
N ALA A 316 -9.72 -25.31 -30.31
CA ALA A 316 -11.05 -24.96 -30.80
C ALA A 316 -11.48 -23.54 -30.37
N SER A 317 -11.34 -23.21 -29.09
CA SER A 317 -11.80 -21.93 -28.57
C SER A 317 -10.94 -20.74 -28.99
N SER A 318 -9.61 -20.86 -28.87
CA SER A 318 -8.66 -19.77 -29.16
C SER A 318 -8.68 -19.30 -30.61
N SER A 319 -9.01 -20.21 -31.53
CA SER A 319 -9.01 -19.97 -32.97
C SER A 319 -10.41 -19.93 -33.59
N GLY A 320 -11.46 -19.95 -32.77
CA GLY A 320 -12.85 -19.92 -33.24
C GLY A 320 -13.22 -21.10 -34.15
N LEU A 321 -12.63 -22.27 -33.92
CA LEU A 321 -12.87 -23.46 -34.73
C LEU A 321 -14.17 -24.16 -34.30
N THR A 322 -14.77 -24.88 -35.23
CA THR A 322 -16.01 -25.64 -34.99
C THR A 322 -15.69 -27.13 -34.90
N VAL A 323 -16.05 -27.76 -33.77
CA VAL A 323 -16.09 -29.22 -33.66
C VAL A 323 -17.23 -29.75 -34.50
N GLN A 324 -16.91 -30.67 -35.41
CA GLN A 324 -17.83 -31.37 -36.29
C GLN A 324 -17.93 -32.84 -35.87
N TRP A 325 -19.07 -33.47 -36.17
CA TRP A 325 -19.34 -34.87 -35.84
C TRP A 325 -19.44 -35.71 -37.11
N ASP A 326 -18.67 -36.80 -37.20
CA ASP A 326 -18.79 -37.75 -38.30
C ASP A 326 -19.77 -38.88 -37.95
N SER A 327 -20.88 -38.97 -38.68
CA SER A 327 -21.93 -39.97 -38.42
C SER A 327 -21.52 -41.40 -38.76
N ASN A 328 -20.46 -41.60 -39.55
CA ASN A 328 -20.01 -42.93 -39.97
C ASN A 328 -19.09 -43.54 -38.91
N SER A 329 -18.14 -42.77 -38.39
CA SER A 329 -17.25 -43.23 -37.33
C SER A 329 -17.83 -43.04 -35.93
N MET A 330 -18.75 -42.08 -35.77
CA MET A 330 -19.22 -41.57 -34.48
C MET A 330 -18.06 -41.01 -33.63
N ASN A 331 -17.11 -40.33 -34.28
CA ASN A 331 -16.03 -39.58 -33.63
C ASN A 331 -16.13 -38.09 -34.01
N PRO A 332 -15.77 -37.18 -33.10
CA PRO A 332 -15.66 -35.76 -33.41
C PRO A 332 -14.33 -35.44 -34.12
N TYR A 333 -14.35 -34.35 -34.88
CA TYR A 333 -13.17 -33.82 -35.57
C TYR A 333 -13.24 -32.29 -35.75
N ILE A 334 -12.11 -31.66 -36.01
CA ILE A 334 -11.99 -30.22 -36.31
C ILE A 334 -11.22 -30.05 -37.62
N ARG A 335 -11.68 -29.15 -38.49
CA ARG A 335 -10.98 -28.79 -39.73
C ARG A 335 -10.70 -27.30 -39.76
N PHE A 336 -9.50 -26.94 -40.19
CA PHE A 336 -9.07 -25.55 -40.30
C PHE A 336 -7.92 -25.43 -41.30
N THR A 337 -7.54 -24.21 -41.64
CA THR A 337 -6.27 -23.91 -42.31
C THR A 337 -5.34 -23.25 -41.31
N LYS A 338 -4.06 -23.61 -41.35
CA LYS A 338 -2.99 -23.05 -40.53
C LYS A 338 -1.92 -22.49 -41.47
N ASN A 339 -1.78 -21.17 -41.52
CA ASN A 339 -0.93 -20.46 -42.49
C ASN A 339 -1.22 -20.90 -43.95
N GLY A 340 -2.51 -21.08 -44.28
CA GLY A 340 -2.97 -21.53 -45.58
C GLY A 340 -2.93 -23.05 -45.83
N VAL A 341 -2.28 -23.84 -44.96
CA VAL A 341 -2.22 -25.31 -45.09
C VAL A 341 -3.41 -25.95 -44.38
N PRO A 342 -4.21 -26.82 -45.03
CA PRO A 342 -5.33 -27.49 -44.39
C PRO A 342 -4.88 -28.46 -43.29
N GLN A 343 -5.52 -28.38 -42.14
CA GLN A 343 -5.29 -29.21 -40.95
C GLN A 343 -6.56 -29.97 -40.56
N LEU A 344 -6.37 -31.14 -39.95
CA LEU A 344 -7.46 -31.99 -39.44
C LEU A 344 -7.10 -32.54 -38.05
N ILE A 345 -7.96 -32.31 -37.07
CA ILE A 345 -7.86 -32.95 -35.75
C ILE A 345 -8.95 -34.00 -35.64
N TRP A 346 -8.58 -35.27 -35.46
CA TRP A 346 -9.51 -36.30 -34.97
C TRP A 346 -9.27 -36.51 -33.50
N PHE A 347 -10.34 -36.63 -32.71
CA PHE A 347 -10.21 -36.86 -31.27
C PHE A 347 -11.37 -37.69 -30.71
N LEU A 348 -11.24 -38.08 -29.45
CA LEU A 348 -12.23 -38.83 -28.69
C LEU A 348 -12.63 -38.04 -27.44
N ASP A 349 -13.84 -38.28 -26.94
CA ASP A 349 -14.40 -37.57 -25.79
C ASP A 349 -15.30 -38.48 -24.93
N ALA A 350 -16.03 -37.90 -23.97
CA ALA A 350 -16.90 -38.68 -23.10
C ALA A 350 -18.10 -39.28 -23.87
N VAL A 351 -18.49 -38.71 -25.01
CA VAL A 351 -19.58 -39.22 -25.86
C VAL A 351 -19.10 -40.44 -26.65
N THR A 352 -17.89 -40.42 -27.22
CA THR A 352 -17.31 -41.58 -27.90
C THR A 352 -17.12 -42.73 -26.90
N SER A 353 -16.53 -42.45 -25.74
CA SER A 353 -16.33 -43.42 -24.66
C SER A 353 -17.65 -43.98 -24.13
N TYR A 354 -18.69 -43.16 -24.00
CA TYR A 354 -20.03 -43.60 -23.63
C TYR A 354 -20.54 -44.70 -24.57
N ASN A 355 -20.44 -44.48 -25.88
CA ASN A 355 -20.90 -45.44 -26.88
C ASN A 355 -20.08 -46.73 -26.87
N GLN A 356 -18.74 -46.63 -26.76
CA GLN A 356 -17.84 -47.78 -26.70
C GLN A 356 -18.06 -48.63 -25.46
N ILE A 357 -18.20 -48.02 -24.27
CA ILE A 357 -18.47 -48.74 -23.02
C ILE A 357 -19.82 -49.43 -23.10
N LYS A 358 -20.87 -48.71 -23.54
CA LYS A 358 -22.21 -49.28 -23.66
C LYS A 358 -22.21 -50.51 -24.57
N LEU A 359 -21.55 -50.43 -25.71
CA LEU A 359 -21.45 -51.53 -26.67
C LEU A 359 -20.59 -52.68 -26.14
N GLY A 360 -19.44 -52.39 -25.52
CA GLY A 360 -18.56 -53.39 -24.92
C GLY A 360 -19.28 -54.20 -23.85
N LEU A 361 -20.00 -53.53 -22.95
CA LEU A 361 -20.80 -54.19 -21.91
C LEU A 361 -21.94 -55.03 -22.51
N ALA A 362 -22.61 -54.54 -23.55
CA ALA A 362 -23.63 -55.30 -24.27
C ALA A 362 -23.06 -56.59 -24.91
N LEU A 363 -21.77 -56.58 -25.27
CA LEU A 363 -21.02 -57.71 -25.83
C LEU A 363 -20.31 -58.56 -24.75
N GLY A 364 -20.51 -58.26 -23.47
CA GLY A 364 -20.10 -59.10 -22.34
C GLY A 364 -18.67 -58.90 -21.84
N VAL A 365 -18.01 -57.78 -22.17
CA VAL A 365 -16.69 -57.46 -21.60
C VAL A 365 -16.76 -57.26 -20.08
N LYS A 366 -15.64 -57.48 -19.38
CA LYS A 366 -15.62 -57.55 -17.93
C LYS A 366 -15.55 -56.19 -17.23
N GLY A 367 -14.87 -55.23 -17.83
CA GLY A 367 -14.60 -53.93 -17.21
C GLY A 367 -14.01 -52.90 -18.16
N VAL A 368 -13.60 -51.77 -17.60
CA VAL A 368 -13.16 -50.58 -18.33
C VAL A 368 -11.84 -50.06 -17.75
N GLY A 369 -10.90 -49.74 -18.62
CA GLY A 369 -9.65 -49.04 -18.30
C GLY A 369 -9.60 -47.69 -19.00
N ILE A 370 -9.13 -46.67 -18.29
CA ILE A 370 -8.91 -45.32 -18.84
C ILE A 370 -7.41 -45.09 -19.00
N GLU A 371 -6.96 -45.01 -20.24
CA GLU A 371 -5.56 -44.91 -20.64
C GLU A 371 -5.37 -43.71 -21.58
N GLN A 372 -4.78 -42.59 -21.18
CA GLN A 372 -4.11 -42.28 -19.90
C GLN A 372 -4.91 -41.24 -19.10
N LEU A 373 -4.80 -41.31 -17.76
CA LEU A 373 -5.42 -40.31 -16.88
C LEU A 373 -4.82 -38.93 -17.16
N GLY A 374 -5.67 -37.93 -17.37
CA GLY A 374 -5.32 -36.56 -17.73
C GLY A 374 -5.64 -36.21 -19.18
N TYR A 375 -5.78 -37.21 -20.05
CA TYR A 375 -6.12 -37.00 -21.45
C TYR A 375 -7.62 -36.89 -21.68
N GLU A 376 -8.43 -37.26 -20.69
CA GLU A 376 -9.85 -37.50 -20.91
C GLU A 376 -10.77 -36.29 -20.83
N ASP A 377 -11.91 -36.40 -21.50
CA ASP A 377 -13.06 -35.54 -21.22
C ASP A 377 -13.59 -35.84 -19.80
N PRO A 378 -13.60 -34.86 -18.89
CA PRO A 378 -14.01 -35.05 -17.50
C PRO A 378 -15.44 -35.59 -17.34
N GLY A 379 -16.30 -35.39 -18.35
CA GLY A 379 -17.65 -35.95 -18.39
C GLY A 379 -17.68 -37.48 -18.29
N LEU A 380 -16.59 -38.16 -18.67
CA LEU A 380 -16.45 -39.61 -18.64
C LEU A 380 -16.66 -40.20 -17.23
N TRP A 381 -16.15 -39.52 -16.21
CA TRP A 381 -16.25 -39.96 -14.81
C TRP A 381 -17.70 -40.01 -14.31
N LYS A 382 -18.60 -39.20 -14.90
CA LYS A 382 -20.00 -39.06 -14.46
C LYS A 382 -20.82 -40.34 -14.65
N TYR A 383 -20.49 -41.16 -15.64
CA TYR A 383 -21.19 -42.43 -15.88
C TYR A 383 -20.38 -43.66 -15.44
N LEU A 384 -19.06 -43.57 -15.23
CA LEU A 384 -18.27 -44.68 -14.69
C LEU A 384 -18.61 -45.03 -13.24
N THR A 385 -19.07 -44.05 -12.46
CA THR A 385 -19.54 -44.28 -11.07
C THR A 385 -20.67 -45.31 -10.96
N ASP A 386 -21.54 -45.38 -11.99
CA ASP A 386 -22.59 -46.38 -12.10
C ASP A 386 -22.98 -46.62 -13.57
N THR A 387 -22.29 -47.57 -14.20
CA THR A 387 -22.53 -47.93 -15.61
C THR A 387 -23.90 -48.54 -15.85
N SER A 388 -24.63 -48.97 -14.81
CA SER A 388 -26.01 -49.45 -14.97
C SER A 388 -26.99 -48.32 -15.31
N ARG A 389 -26.62 -47.07 -15.03
CA ARG A 389 -27.43 -45.87 -15.26
C ARG A 389 -26.92 -45.00 -16.40
N MET A 390 -26.15 -45.56 -17.34
CA MET A 390 -25.55 -44.82 -18.44
C MET A 390 -26.57 -43.96 -19.21
N GLU A 391 -27.71 -44.50 -19.64
CA GLU A 391 -28.73 -43.70 -20.35
C GLU A 391 -29.24 -42.50 -19.53
N ALA A 392 -29.51 -42.69 -18.24
CA ALA A 392 -29.90 -41.58 -17.36
C ALA A 392 -28.75 -40.58 -17.13
N ASN A 393 -27.50 -41.04 -17.14
CA ASN A 393 -26.32 -40.20 -16.99
C ASN A 393 -25.93 -39.47 -18.29
N SER A 394 -26.49 -39.82 -19.45
CA SER A 394 -26.22 -39.14 -20.73
C SER A 394 -26.60 -37.65 -20.69
N GLU A 395 -27.65 -37.29 -19.94
CA GLU A 395 -28.02 -35.89 -19.71
C GLU A 395 -26.91 -35.09 -19.01
N LYS A 396 -26.13 -35.73 -18.14
CA LYS A 396 -25.01 -35.09 -17.44
C LYS A 396 -23.81 -34.81 -18.34
N LEU A 397 -23.76 -35.40 -19.54
CA LEU A 397 -22.73 -35.17 -20.54
C LEU A 397 -22.95 -33.86 -21.32
N LYS A 398 -24.17 -33.30 -21.28
CA LYS A 398 -24.46 -32.00 -21.91
C LYS A 398 -23.66 -30.84 -21.31
N THR A 399 -23.21 -30.98 -20.06
CA THR A 399 -22.31 -30.02 -19.39
C THR A 399 -20.94 -30.64 -19.19
N MET A 400 -19.92 -29.96 -19.69
CA MET A 400 -18.52 -30.33 -19.53
C MET A 400 -17.93 -29.52 -18.38
N GLU A 401 -17.68 -30.20 -17.26
CA GLU A 401 -16.96 -29.59 -16.15
C GLU A 401 -15.53 -29.30 -16.59
N ASN A 402 -15.00 -28.16 -16.18
CA ASN A 402 -13.56 -27.94 -16.24
C ASN A 402 -12.95 -28.28 -14.86
N PRO A 403 -12.30 -29.44 -14.70
CA PRO A 403 -11.74 -29.85 -13.43
C PRO A 403 -10.40 -29.19 -13.11
N ILE A 404 -9.78 -28.51 -14.08
CA ILE A 404 -8.46 -27.89 -13.95
C ILE A 404 -8.68 -26.38 -13.83
N PRO A 405 -8.53 -25.78 -12.64
CA PRO A 405 -8.81 -24.36 -12.47
C PRO A 405 -7.77 -23.49 -13.20
N ILE A 406 -6.50 -23.92 -13.22
CA ILE A 406 -5.36 -23.17 -13.76
C ILE A 406 -4.43 -24.11 -14.53
N MET A 407 -3.98 -23.64 -15.69
CA MET A 407 -2.92 -24.26 -16.49
C MET A 407 -1.86 -23.23 -16.86
N ASN A 408 -0.59 -23.56 -16.65
CA ASN A 408 0.53 -22.76 -17.14
C ASN A 408 0.94 -23.29 -18.53
N ILE A 409 1.24 -22.38 -19.45
CA ILE A 409 1.71 -22.69 -20.80
C ILE A 409 2.99 -21.92 -21.07
N GLY A 410 4.00 -22.59 -21.59
CA GLY A 410 5.30 -22.00 -21.80
C GLY A 410 6.06 -21.80 -20.50
N TYR A 411 7.21 -21.16 -20.60
CA TYR A 411 8.15 -20.96 -19.51
C TYR A 411 8.65 -19.51 -19.49
N GLY A 412 9.18 -19.10 -18.34
CA GLY A 412 9.70 -17.76 -18.09
C GLY A 412 8.87 -16.93 -17.10
N GLU A 413 9.38 -15.74 -16.84
CA GLU A 413 8.98 -14.86 -15.75
C GLU A 413 7.97 -13.78 -16.18
N ILE A 414 7.61 -13.72 -17.47
CA ILE A 414 6.63 -12.76 -17.98
C ILE A 414 5.30 -13.46 -18.13
N LEU A 415 4.29 -12.97 -17.41
CA LEU A 415 3.00 -13.62 -17.27
C LEU A 415 1.90 -12.88 -18.03
N ARG A 416 1.08 -13.63 -18.76
CA ARG A 416 -0.18 -13.17 -19.33
C ARG A 416 -1.29 -14.20 -19.08
N ILE A 417 -2.48 -13.74 -18.74
CA ILE A 417 -3.66 -14.60 -18.61
C ILE A 417 -4.43 -14.54 -19.93
N SER A 418 -4.47 -15.64 -20.70
CA SER A 418 -5.06 -15.68 -22.05
C SER A 418 -6.51 -16.15 -22.08
N SER A 419 -7.01 -16.82 -21.04
CA SER A 419 -8.42 -17.20 -20.90
C SER A 419 -8.93 -17.02 -19.48
N LYS A 420 -10.25 -16.81 -19.35
CA LYS A 420 -10.98 -16.95 -18.08
C LYS A 420 -11.52 -18.38 -18.00
N SER A 421 -11.52 -18.97 -16.81
CA SER A 421 -12.08 -20.31 -16.61
C SER A 421 -13.58 -20.31 -16.89
N GLN A 422 -14.04 -21.30 -17.66
CA GLN A 422 -15.46 -21.52 -17.95
C GLN A 422 -15.79 -23.00 -18.12
N GLU A 423 -17.04 -23.36 -17.85
CA GLU A 423 -17.59 -24.68 -18.17
C GLU A 423 -17.96 -24.76 -19.66
N GLY A 424 -17.91 -25.96 -20.21
CA GLY A 424 -18.33 -26.23 -21.58
C GLY A 424 -19.75 -26.78 -21.64
N SER A 425 -20.35 -26.70 -22.82
CA SER A 425 -21.70 -27.19 -23.07
C SER A 425 -21.82 -27.84 -24.45
N ARG A 426 -22.68 -28.85 -24.57
CA ARG A 426 -22.95 -29.55 -25.83
C ARG A 426 -24.37 -30.07 -25.90
N ILE A 427 -24.86 -30.20 -27.13
CA ILE A 427 -26.16 -30.78 -27.47
C ILE A 427 -25.94 -32.20 -27.96
N LEU A 428 -26.69 -33.14 -27.40
CA LEU A 428 -26.62 -34.57 -27.72
C LEU A 428 -27.93 -35.06 -28.31
N GLN A 429 -27.85 -35.93 -29.31
CA GLN A 429 -28.99 -36.66 -29.87
C GLN A 429 -28.86 -38.15 -29.55
N LEU A 430 -29.83 -38.70 -28.82
CA LEU A 430 -29.91 -40.13 -28.54
C LEU A 430 -30.73 -40.86 -29.61
N GLY A 431 -30.22 -42.00 -30.07
CA GLY A 431 -30.96 -42.97 -30.86
C GLY A 431 -31.95 -43.78 -30.01
N SER A 432 -32.88 -44.50 -30.66
CA SER A 432 -33.87 -45.35 -29.99
C SER A 432 -33.28 -46.51 -29.19
N ASN A 433 -32.04 -46.90 -29.51
CA ASN A 433 -31.23 -47.90 -28.82
C ASN A 433 -30.35 -47.27 -27.71
N GLY A 434 -30.54 -45.98 -27.42
CA GLY A 434 -29.86 -45.22 -26.37
C GLY A 434 -28.37 -44.97 -26.61
N TYR A 435 -27.88 -45.13 -27.84
CA TYR A 435 -26.55 -44.65 -28.23
C TYR A 435 -26.65 -43.18 -28.64
N ILE A 436 -25.59 -42.40 -28.44
CA ILE A 436 -25.55 -41.00 -28.85
C ILE A 436 -25.13 -40.95 -30.32
N THR A 437 -26.01 -40.51 -31.21
CA THR A 437 -25.83 -40.54 -32.67
C THR A 437 -25.33 -39.23 -33.24
N LYS A 438 -25.43 -38.14 -32.49
CA LYS A 438 -24.91 -36.82 -32.85
C LYS A 438 -24.52 -36.03 -31.60
N GLU A 439 -23.45 -35.26 -31.74
CA GLU A 439 -23.00 -34.27 -30.78
C GLU A 439 -22.78 -32.93 -31.48
N SER A 440 -23.01 -31.83 -30.76
CA SER A 440 -22.68 -30.48 -31.23
C SER A 440 -22.25 -29.64 -30.03
N TYR A 441 -21.01 -29.18 -30.05
CA TYR A 441 -20.47 -28.29 -29.03
C TYR A 441 -21.09 -26.90 -29.16
N THR A 442 -21.52 -26.34 -28.04
CA THR A 442 -22.03 -24.96 -27.95
C THR A 442 -21.04 -24.05 -27.24
N ASP A 443 -20.39 -24.55 -26.18
CA ASP A 443 -19.30 -23.87 -25.48
C ASP A 443 -18.16 -24.87 -25.18
N TYR A 444 -16.92 -24.39 -25.23
CA TYR A 444 -15.74 -25.20 -24.91
C TYR A 444 -15.32 -25.01 -23.44
N PRO A 445 -15.04 -26.09 -22.69
CA PRO A 445 -14.53 -25.98 -21.33
C PRO A 445 -13.08 -25.43 -21.36
N LEU A 446 -12.80 -24.39 -20.58
CA LEU A 446 -11.47 -23.78 -20.51
C LEU A 446 -11.03 -23.53 -19.06
N PRO A 447 -9.76 -23.78 -18.71
CA PRO A 447 -9.13 -23.28 -17.48
C PRO A 447 -8.78 -21.80 -17.60
N TYR A 448 -8.25 -21.23 -16.50
CA TYR A 448 -7.38 -20.08 -16.62
C TYR A 448 -6.05 -20.53 -17.27
N TYR A 449 -5.80 -20.08 -18.49
CA TYR A 449 -4.51 -20.25 -19.15
C TYR A 449 -3.59 -19.09 -18.77
N ILE A 450 -2.51 -19.45 -18.08
CA ILE A 450 -1.41 -18.56 -17.71
C ILE A 450 -0.28 -18.82 -18.70
N GLU A 451 -0.14 -17.96 -19.69
CA GLU A 451 0.94 -18.01 -20.65
C GLU A 451 2.17 -17.33 -20.04
N ARG A 452 3.29 -18.06 -20.05
CA ARG A 452 4.59 -17.63 -19.58
C ARG A 452 5.52 -17.44 -20.77
N TYR A 453 6.21 -16.31 -20.76
CA TYR A 453 7.13 -15.89 -21.79
C TYR A 453 8.46 -15.48 -21.18
N GLY A 454 9.48 -15.38 -22.04
CA GLY A 454 10.81 -14.91 -21.69
C GLY A 454 11.81 -16.04 -21.46
N GLU A 455 11.41 -17.31 -21.54
CA GLU A 455 12.37 -18.42 -21.63
C GLU A 455 13.24 -18.24 -22.88
N GLN A 456 14.56 -18.21 -22.71
CA GLN A 456 15.50 -18.20 -23.82
C GLN A 456 16.50 -19.34 -23.70
N GLN A 457 16.80 -19.95 -24.84
CA GLN A 457 17.88 -20.92 -24.97
C GLN A 457 19.21 -20.18 -25.03
N GLY A 458 19.94 -20.15 -23.91
CA GLY A 458 21.28 -19.58 -23.82
C GLY A 458 21.55 -18.83 -22.52
N LYS A 459 22.77 -18.30 -22.39
CA LYS A 459 23.19 -17.52 -21.22
C LYS A 459 22.77 -16.04 -21.39
N VAL A 460 21.49 -15.75 -21.21
CA VAL A 460 20.94 -14.38 -21.25
C VAL A 460 20.37 -14.04 -19.88
N ILE A 461 20.60 -12.82 -19.38
CA ILE A 461 20.14 -12.40 -18.05
C ILE A 461 19.69 -10.93 -18.02
N VAL A 462 18.64 -10.67 -17.25
CA VAL A 462 18.07 -9.34 -16.99
C VAL A 462 18.32 -8.98 -15.54
N LEU A 463 18.93 -7.83 -15.30
CA LEU A 463 19.02 -7.24 -13.96
C LEU A 463 17.81 -6.33 -13.74
N SER A 464 17.11 -6.52 -12.62
CA SER A 464 15.96 -5.69 -12.25
C SER A 464 16.04 -5.18 -10.82
N PHE A 465 15.50 -3.98 -10.59
CA PHE A 465 15.56 -3.27 -9.31
C PHE A 465 14.17 -2.78 -8.88
N ASP A 466 13.77 -3.13 -7.66
CA ASP A 466 12.49 -2.72 -7.06
C ASP A 466 12.68 -1.67 -5.95
N ASP A 467 11.58 -1.00 -5.60
CA ASP A 467 11.39 -0.01 -4.52
C ASP A 467 11.83 1.42 -4.80
N GLY A 468 12.74 1.65 -5.74
CA GLY A 468 13.30 2.97 -6.02
C GLY A 468 12.35 3.96 -6.70
N PRO A 469 12.85 5.17 -7.01
CA PRO A 469 14.23 5.64 -6.80
C PRO A 469 14.52 6.18 -5.37
N GLU A 470 15.73 5.98 -4.84
CA GLU A 470 16.23 6.55 -3.59
C GLU A 470 17.53 7.34 -3.83
N PRO A 471 17.73 8.52 -3.20
CA PRO A 471 18.80 9.46 -3.55
C PRO A 471 20.24 9.03 -3.20
N THR A 472 20.42 7.99 -2.38
CA THR A 472 21.71 7.50 -1.90
C THR A 472 22.20 6.31 -2.72
N TYR A 473 21.31 5.37 -3.07
CA TYR A 473 21.68 4.08 -3.68
C TYR A 473 21.36 4.03 -5.18
N THR A 474 20.18 4.47 -5.63
CA THR A 474 19.80 4.42 -7.05
C THR A 474 20.83 5.13 -7.96
N PRO A 475 21.34 6.34 -7.64
CA PRO A 475 22.38 6.96 -8.47
C PRO A 475 23.67 6.15 -8.57
N LYS A 476 24.10 5.49 -7.48
CA LYS A 476 25.31 4.67 -7.48
C LYS A 476 25.14 3.41 -8.32
N ILE A 477 23.95 2.80 -8.27
CA ILE A 477 23.60 1.66 -9.11
C ILE A 477 23.63 2.08 -10.59
N LEU A 478 23.04 3.23 -10.93
CA LEU A 478 23.08 3.77 -12.29
C LEU A 478 24.51 4.08 -12.75
N ASP A 479 25.37 4.61 -11.88
CA ASP A 479 26.79 4.83 -12.18
C ASP A 479 27.49 3.50 -12.53
N ILE A 480 27.30 2.45 -11.72
CA ILE A 480 27.87 1.12 -11.96
C ILE A 480 27.35 0.51 -13.28
N LEU A 481 26.04 0.58 -13.53
CA LEU A 481 25.43 0.06 -14.76
C LEU A 481 25.96 0.79 -16.00
N SER A 482 26.16 2.11 -15.91
CA SER A 482 26.74 2.93 -16.97
C SER A 482 28.21 2.58 -17.23
N GLU A 483 29.02 2.44 -16.17
CA GLU A 483 30.43 2.01 -16.25
C GLU A 483 30.57 0.63 -16.91
N GLU A 484 29.68 -0.30 -16.58
CA GLU A 484 29.67 -1.67 -17.09
C GLU A 484 28.96 -1.84 -18.44
N GLN A 485 28.34 -0.77 -18.95
CA GLN A 485 27.52 -0.74 -20.18
C GLN A 485 26.34 -1.73 -20.15
N VAL A 486 25.72 -1.89 -18.99
CA VAL A 486 24.60 -2.80 -18.77
C VAL A 486 23.29 -2.01 -18.66
N ARG A 487 22.26 -2.46 -19.37
CA ARG A 487 20.88 -1.96 -19.21
C ARG A 487 20.13 -2.86 -18.22
N ALA A 488 19.18 -2.28 -17.49
CA ALA A 488 18.39 -2.94 -16.46
C ALA A 488 16.93 -2.45 -16.51
N SER A 489 16.06 -3.10 -15.74
CA SER A 489 14.64 -2.74 -15.62
C SER A 489 14.31 -2.33 -14.17
N PHE A 490 13.78 -1.12 -13.97
CA PHE A 490 13.49 -0.56 -12.65
C PHE A 490 11.98 -0.53 -12.39
N TYR A 491 11.50 -1.21 -11.36
CA TYR A 491 10.10 -1.20 -10.94
C TYR A 491 9.93 -0.17 -9.81
N VAL A 492 9.39 0.99 -10.18
CA VAL A 492 9.43 2.17 -9.32
C VAL A 492 8.19 2.32 -8.46
N VAL A 493 8.40 2.71 -7.21
CA VAL A 493 7.33 3.07 -6.28
C VAL A 493 6.95 4.53 -6.52
N GLY A 494 5.68 4.78 -6.84
CA GLY A 494 5.20 6.10 -7.24
C GLY A 494 5.49 7.21 -6.21
N ARG A 495 5.41 6.92 -4.91
CA ARG A 495 5.79 7.88 -3.85
C ARG A 495 7.25 8.30 -3.94
N GLN A 496 8.15 7.37 -4.26
CA GLN A 496 9.57 7.65 -4.41
C GLN A 496 9.84 8.44 -5.70
N ALA A 497 9.21 8.04 -6.80
CA ALA A 497 9.23 8.80 -8.05
C ALA A 497 8.75 10.25 -7.88
N ALA A 498 7.73 10.48 -7.05
CA ALA A 498 7.24 11.83 -6.74
C ALA A 498 8.28 12.68 -5.98
N LEU A 499 9.02 12.08 -5.04
CA LEU A 499 10.04 12.75 -4.24
C LEU A 499 11.35 13.00 -5.01
N TYR A 500 11.72 12.10 -5.92
CA TYR A 500 12.98 12.12 -6.65
C TYR A 500 12.79 12.05 -8.18
N PRO A 501 12.08 13.02 -8.78
CA PRO A 501 11.77 12.99 -10.21
C PRO A 501 13.02 13.04 -11.10
N ASP A 502 14.08 13.74 -10.66
CA ASP A 502 15.33 13.86 -11.41
C ASP A 502 16.04 12.51 -11.57
N ILE A 503 15.91 11.61 -10.59
CA ILE A 503 16.49 10.25 -10.65
C ILE A 503 15.66 9.38 -11.58
N LEU A 504 14.33 9.46 -11.53
CA LEU A 504 13.48 8.73 -12.48
C LEU A 504 13.73 9.17 -13.93
N GLU A 505 13.89 10.49 -14.16
CA GLU A 505 14.27 11.02 -15.47
C GLU A 505 15.65 10.50 -15.90
N ARG A 506 16.61 10.40 -14.98
CA ARG A 506 17.92 9.79 -15.22
C ARG A 506 17.81 8.32 -15.65
N ILE A 507 17.04 7.51 -14.93
CA ILE A 507 16.78 6.09 -15.28
C ILE A 507 16.30 6.00 -16.74
N HIS A 508 15.32 6.85 -17.13
CA HIS A 508 14.80 6.86 -18.49
C HIS A 508 15.84 7.34 -19.52
N ARG A 509 16.59 8.41 -19.22
CA ARG A 509 17.59 9.00 -20.11
C ARG A 509 18.75 8.05 -20.39
N GLU A 510 19.15 7.23 -19.41
CA GLU A 510 20.21 6.22 -19.52
C GLU A 510 19.73 4.91 -20.17
N ALA A 511 18.56 4.95 -20.83
CA ALA A 511 18.00 3.86 -21.64
C ALA A 511 17.62 2.59 -20.87
N HIS A 512 17.44 2.67 -19.55
CA HIS A 512 16.84 1.60 -18.74
C HIS A 512 15.33 1.52 -18.95
N GLU A 513 14.74 0.35 -18.69
CA GLU A 513 13.29 0.18 -18.66
C GLU A 513 12.73 0.61 -17.31
N ILE A 514 11.50 1.13 -17.31
CA ILE A 514 10.79 1.51 -16.09
C ILE A 514 9.48 0.73 -16.08
N GLY A 515 9.24 -0.01 -15.00
CA GLY A 515 7.98 -0.65 -14.68
C GLY A 515 7.29 -0.01 -13.49
N ASN A 516 6.00 -0.29 -13.34
CA ASN A 516 5.19 0.17 -12.22
C ASN A 516 5.36 -0.81 -11.04
N HIS A 517 5.52 -0.29 -9.82
CA HIS A 517 5.54 -1.08 -8.58
C HIS A 517 4.56 -0.54 -7.52
N THR A 518 3.38 -0.08 -7.98
CA THR A 518 2.37 0.64 -7.18
C THR A 518 2.84 2.00 -6.65
N PHE A 519 1.96 2.79 -6.05
CA PHE A 519 2.31 4.12 -5.54
C PHE A 519 2.84 4.08 -4.12
N SER A 520 2.27 3.22 -3.28
CA SER A 520 2.57 3.12 -1.86
C SER A 520 3.27 1.81 -1.45
N HIS A 521 3.66 0.97 -2.42
CA HIS A 521 4.19 -0.38 -2.17
C HIS A 521 3.15 -1.27 -1.45
N SER A 522 1.90 -1.21 -1.93
CA SER A 522 0.76 -1.92 -1.32
C SER A 522 0.68 -3.36 -1.80
N ASP A 523 0.34 -4.27 -0.88
CA ASP A 523 -0.01 -5.66 -1.22
C ASP A 523 -1.34 -5.71 -2.00
N ILE A 524 -1.24 -6.05 -3.28
CA ILE A 524 -2.39 -6.07 -4.17
C ILE A 524 -3.36 -7.21 -3.89
N GLN A 525 -2.91 -8.30 -3.28
CA GLN A 525 -3.77 -9.42 -2.93
C GLN A 525 -4.76 -9.03 -1.81
N LYS A 526 -4.44 -7.98 -1.04
CA LYS A 526 -5.29 -7.42 0.01
C LYS A 526 -6.07 -6.18 -0.43
N SER A 527 -5.87 -5.73 -1.66
CA SER A 527 -6.42 -4.48 -2.16
C SER A 527 -7.72 -4.69 -2.94
N GLY A 528 -8.70 -3.81 -2.74
CA GLY A 528 -9.90 -3.78 -3.59
C GLY A 528 -9.61 -3.20 -4.98
N PRO A 529 -10.49 -3.43 -5.98
CA PRO A 529 -10.27 -3.03 -7.38
C PRO A 529 -9.99 -1.53 -7.54
N TYR A 530 -10.72 -0.67 -6.84
CA TYR A 530 -10.53 0.77 -6.89
C TYR A 530 -9.20 1.23 -6.29
N MET A 531 -8.70 0.51 -5.28
CA MET A 531 -7.41 0.81 -4.65
C MET A 531 -6.28 0.42 -5.59
N LEU A 532 -6.34 -0.79 -6.17
CA LEU A 532 -5.38 -1.23 -7.19
C LEU A 532 -5.31 -0.25 -8.36
N GLN A 533 -6.48 0.16 -8.87
CA GLN A 533 -6.58 1.13 -9.96
C GLN A 533 -5.93 2.48 -9.57
N ALA A 534 -6.23 3.01 -8.39
CA ALA A 534 -5.66 4.28 -7.92
C ALA A 534 -4.14 4.19 -7.70
N GLU A 535 -3.64 3.08 -7.16
CA GLU A 535 -2.21 2.81 -6.95
C GLU A 535 -1.45 2.77 -8.28
N LEU A 536 -1.93 1.97 -9.23
CA LEU A 536 -1.30 1.84 -10.55
C LEU A 536 -1.38 3.14 -11.34
N ASN A 537 -2.55 3.80 -11.38
CA ASN A 537 -2.72 5.04 -12.12
C ASN A 537 -1.91 6.19 -11.51
N SER A 538 -1.77 6.28 -10.19
CA SER A 538 -0.93 7.30 -9.54
C SER A 538 0.52 7.19 -10.01
N THR A 539 1.09 5.99 -9.99
CA THR A 539 2.46 5.73 -10.45
C THR A 539 2.60 5.95 -11.94
N GLN A 540 1.65 5.47 -12.74
CA GLN A 540 1.64 5.65 -14.19
C GLN A 540 1.67 7.12 -14.58
N ARG A 541 0.81 7.96 -13.98
CA ARG A 541 0.75 9.40 -14.30
C ARG A 541 2.02 10.14 -13.90
N LEU A 542 2.71 9.69 -12.84
CA LEU A 542 4.03 10.23 -12.47
C LEU A 542 5.11 9.84 -13.48
N ILE A 543 5.18 8.57 -13.87
CA ILE A 543 6.12 8.11 -14.91
C ILE A 543 5.89 8.90 -16.21
N GLN A 544 4.64 9.04 -16.65
CA GLN A 544 4.26 9.80 -17.84
C GLN A 544 4.63 11.28 -17.75
N GLN A 545 4.37 11.91 -16.60
CA GLN A 545 4.68 13.32 -16.39
C GLN A 545 6.18 13.59 -16.42
N ILE A 546 6.98 12.68 -15.86
CA ILE A 546 8.43 12.85 -15.68
C ILE A 546 9.19 12.47 -16.95
N THR A 547 8.84 11.35 -17.57
CA THR A 547 9.60 10.76 -18.69
C THR A 547 9.02 11.07 -20.07
N GLY A 548 7.77 11.54 -20.14
CA GLY A 548 7.03 11.67 -21.41
C GLY A 548 6.58 10.33 -22.01
N HIS A 549 6.80 9.22 -21.31
CA HIS A 549 6.46 7.87 -21.77
C HIS A 549 5.58 7.14 -20.75
N SER A 550 4.73 6.26 -21.25
CA SER A 550 4.00 5.29 -20.45
C SER A 550 4.87 4.08 -20.12
N THR A 551 4.35 3.15 -19.33
CA THR A 551 4.93 1.82 -19.17
C THR A 551 3.78 0.82 -19.13
N ASN A 552 3.97 -0.32 -19.76
CA ASN A 552 3.09 -1.48 -19.59
C ASN A 552 3.75 -2.55 -18.72
N LEU A 553 4.98 -2.37 -18.24
CA LEU A 553 5.61 -3.31 -17.34
C LEU A 553 5.09 -3.08 -15.92
N TYR A 554 4.67 -4.15 -15.27
CA TYR A 554 4.19 -4.12 -13.90
C TYR A 554 4.76 -5.31 -13.12
N ARG A 555 5.33 -5.03 -11.95
CA ARG A 555 5.70 -6.06 -10.98
C ARG A 555 4.89 -5.83 -9.71
N PRO A 556 4.08 -6.81 -9.27
CA PRO A 556 3.31 -6.66 -8.04
C PRO A 556 4.21 -6.76 -6.79
N PRO A 557 4.07 -5.84 -5.82
CA PRO A 557 4.74 -5.96 -4.52
C PRO A 557 4.41 -7.30 -3.84
N TYR A 558 5.40 -7.89 -3.17
CA TYR A 558 5.29 -9.14 -2.39
C TYR A 558 4.95 -10.43 -3.19
N THR A 559 4.85 -10.38 -4.52
CA THR A 559 4.62 -11.58 -5.35
C THR A 559 5.58 -11.64 -6.55
N PRO A 560 6.90 -11.68 -6.30
CA PRO A 560 7.90 -11.56 -7.35
C PRO A 560 7.97 -12.79 -8.27
N ASP A 561 7.66 -14.00 -7.81
CA ASP A 561 7.74 -15.24 -8.61
C ASP A 561 6.53 -15.47 -9.54
N LEU A 562 5.45 -14.70 -9.33
CA LEU A 562 4.18 -14.83 -10.03
C LEU A 562 3.63 -16.27 -10.00
N LEU A 563 3.93 -17.04 -8.95
CA LEU A 563 3.38 -18.39 -8.79
C LEU A 563 1.95 -18.27 -8.25
N VAL A 564 0.98 -18.68 -9.06
CA VAL A 564 -0.43 -18.64 -8.70
C VAL A 564 -0.97 -20.06 -8.63
N GLU A 565 -1.39 -20.47 -7.43
CA GLU A 565 -1.89 -21.83 -7.20
C GLU A 565 -3.41 -21.90 -7.22
N ASN A 566 -4.10 -20.78 -6.97
CA ASN A 566 -5.56 -20.73 -6.92
C ASN A 566 -6.17 -19.60 -7.75
N ALA A 567 -7.42 -19.81 -8.18
CA ALA A 567 -8.09 -18.89 -9.08
C ALA A 567 -8.44 -17.52 -8.44
N MET A 568 -8.54 -17.44 -7.12
CA MET A 568 -8.87 -16.17 -6.45
C MET A 568 -7.72 -15.18 -6.52
N GLU A 569 -6.48 -15.68 -6.42
CA GLU A 569 -5.25 -14.91 -6.57
C GLU A 569 -5.10 -14.29 -7.97
N LEU A 570 -5.76 -14.81 -9.00
CA LEU A 570 -5.70 -14.26 -10.36
C LEU A 570 -6.44 -12.93 -10.56
N THR A 571 -7.36 -12.57 -9.66
CA THR A 571 -8.24 -11.41 -9.85
C THR A 571 -7.48 -10.08 -9.98
N PRO A 572 -6.52 -9.76 -9.10
CA PRO A 572 -5.72 -8.53 -9.22
C PRO A 572 -4.86 -8.50 -10.49
N PHE A 573 -4.34 -9.66 -10.93
CA PHE A 573 -3.59 -9.76 -12.18
C PHE A 573 -4.47 -9.51 -13.40
N LEU A 574 -5.67 -10.08 -13.45
CA LEU A 574 -6.64 -9.82 -14.51
C LEU A 574 -7.00 -8.34 -14.59
N GLN A 575 -7.24 -7.69 -13.45
CA GLN A 575 -7.56 -6.26 -13.40
C GLN A 575 -6.41 -5.40 -13.93
N ALA A 576 -5.19 -5.64 -13.48
CA ALA A 576 -4.03 -4.92 -13.99
C ALA A 576 -3.79 -5.21 -15.50
N GLN A 577 -4.05 -6.43 -15.97
CA GLN A 577 -3.96 -6.77 -17.40
C GLN A 577 -5.05 -6.07 -18.22
N GLU A 578 -6.28 -5.97 -17.69
CA GLU A 578 -7.38 -5.19 -18.29
C GLU A 578 -7.06 -3.67 -18.35
N MET A 579 -6.18 -3.18 -17.47
CA MET A 579 -5.61 -1.83 -17.53
C MET A 579 -4.45 -1.70 -18.54
N GLY A 580 -4.02 -2.80 -19.16
CA GLY A 580 -2.96 -2.85 -20.19
C GLY A 580 -1.57 -3.19 -19.68
N TYR A 581 -1.43 -3.61 -18.41
CA TYR A 581 -0.14 -4.04 -17.87
C TYR A 581 0.22 -5.48 -18.24
N THR A 582 1.51 -5.72 -18.38
CA THR A 582 2.19 -7.00 -18.54
C THR A 582 2.94 -7.31 -17.25
N MET A 583 2.73 -8.51 -16.72
CA MET A 583 3.22 -8.87 -15.40
C MET A 583 4.61 -9.45 -15.53
N VAL A 584 5.55 -8.91 -14.76
CA VAL A 584 6.94 -9.34 -14.81
C VAL A 584 7.39 -9.79 -13.44
N GLY A 585 7.74 -11.07 -13.36
CA GLY A 585 8.26 -11.68 -12.16
C GLY A 585 9.78 -11.67 -12.12
N SER A 586 10.31 -12.51 -11.25
CA SER A 586 11.71 -12.83 -11.09
C SER A 586 11.81 -14.20 -10.44
N TYR A 587 12.48 -15.14 -11.11
CA TYR A 587 12.79 -16.44 -10.51
C TYR A 587 13.96 -16.32 -9.53
N ILE A 588 14.97 -15.51 -9.88
CA ILE A 588 16.18 -15.34 -9.09
C ILE A 588 16.03 -14.13 -8.14
N ASP A 589 15.59 -14.39 -6.91
CA ASP A 589 15.58 -13.39 -5.83
C ASP A 589 16.88 -13.44 -5.01
N THR A 590 17.65 -12.35 -5.06
CA THR A 590 18.91 -12.24 -4.31
C THR A 590 18.70 -12.05 -2.81
N LYS A 591 17.49 -11.63 -2.39
CA LYS A 591 17.14 -11.24 -1.01
C LYS A 591 18.16 -10.28 -0.41
N ASP A 592 18.68 -9.38 -1.23
CA ASP A 592 19.62 -8.32 -0.87
C ASP A 592 19.04 -7.39 0.21
N TRP A 593 17.71 -7.28 0.29
CA TRP A 593 17.01 -6.56 1.35
C TRP A 593 17.15 -7.18 2.76
N ASN A 594 17.57 -8.45 2.87
CA ASN A 594 17.62 -9.21 4.13
C ASN A 594 19.05 -9.54 4.61
N THR A 595 20.10 -9.06 3.92
CA THR A 595 21.49 -9.29 4.33
C THR A 595 22.33 -8.04 4.18
N GLY A 596 23.33 -7.88 5.05
CA GLY A 596 24.36 -6.85 4.93
C GLY A 596 25.62 -7.33 4.20
N SER A 597 25.65 -8.57 3.71
CA SER A 597 26.83 -9.20 3.10
C SER A 597 26.74 -9.22 1.58
N SER A 598 27.67 -8.54 0.92
CA SER A 598 27.73 -8.52 -0.55
C SER A 598 28.06 -9.91 -1.13
N GLU A 599 28.87 -10.69 -0.42
CA GLU A 599 29.32 -12.03 -0.79
C GLU A 599 28.16 -13.04 -0.79
N GLU A 600 27.24 -12.92 0.17
CA GLU A 600 26.03 -13.75 0.23
C GLU A 600 25.09 -13.47 -0.94
N ILE A 601 24.95 -12.20 -1.34
CA ILE A 601 24.15 -11.78 -2.50
C ILE A 601 24.72 -12.41 -3.77
N VAL A 602 26.03 -12.30 -3.99
CA VAL A 602 26.72 -12.90 -5.15
C VAL A 602 26.53 -14.42 -5.15
N ALA A 603 26.83 -15.10 -4.04
CA ALA A 603 26.74 -16.55 -3.96
C ALA A 603 25.31 -17.07 -4.19
N ARG A 604 24.30 -16.38 -3.64
CA ARG A 604 22.90 -16.78 -3.83
C ARG A 604 22.47 -16.64 -5.29
N LEU A 605 22.90 -15.59 -5.98
CA LEU A 605 22.64 -15.44 -7.41
C LEU A 605 23.28 -16.56 -8.22
N LEU A 606 24.60 -16.76 -8.06
CA LEU A 606 25.35 -17.75 -8.86
C LEU A 606 24.82 -19.17 -8.67
N ASN A 607 24.42 -19.54 -7.45
CA ASN A 607 23.85 -20.86 -7.15
C ASN A 607 22.46 -21.11 -7.76
N ASN A 608 21.76 -20.10 -8.26
CA ASN A 608 20.40 -20.22 -8.82
C ASN A 608 20.31 -19.84 -10.30
N LEU A 609 21.45 -19.71 -10.99
CA LEU A 609 21.52 -19.28 -12.40
C LEU A 609 20.84 -20.22 -13.39
N GLU A 610 20.71 -21.51 -13.05
CA GLU A 610 20.04 -22.50 -13.91
C GLU A 610 18.51 -22.38 -13.88
N GLY A 611 17.95 -21.63 -12.92
CA GLY A 611 16.51 -21.62 -12.66
C GLY A 611 15.70 -20.53 -13.37
N GLY A 612 16.34 -19.48 -13.89
CA GLY A 612 15.65 -18.37 -14.57
C GLY A 612 16.60 -17.29 -15.10
N ASN A 613 16.05 -16.25 -15.72
CA ASN A 613 16.83 -15.20 -16.39
C ASN A 613 16.49 -13.77 -15.97
N ILE A 614 15.51 -13.56 -15.08
CA ILE A 614 15.27 -12.24 -14.46
C ILE A 614 15.70 -12.27 -12.99
N VAL A 615 16.69 -11.43 -12.68
CA VAL A 615 17.25 -11.28 -11.33
C VAL A 615 16.64 -10.06 -10.62
N LEU A 616 16.19 -10.26 -9.39
CA LEU A 616 15.64 -9.21 -8.53
C LEU A 616 16.68 -8.69 -7.51
N PHE A 617 16.83 -7.37 -7.50
CA PHE A 617 17.52 -6.55 -6.50
C PHE A 617 16.59 -5.44 -6.01
N HIS A 618 17.01 -4.72 -4.97
CA HIS A 618 16.31 -3.55 -4.46
C HIS A 618 17.23 -2.34 -4.44
N ASP A 619 16.75 -1.19 -4.95
CA ASP A 619 17.49 0.08 -4.91
C ASP A 619 16.95 1.05 -3.85
N ALA A 620 15.92 0.65 -3.09
CA ALA A 620 15.41 1.37 -1.92
C ALA A 620 14.87 0.40 -0.84
N GLY A 621 14.10 0.91 0.13
CA GLY A 621 13.47 0.08 1.18
C GLY A 621 14.37 -0.29 2.37
N GLY A 622 15.47 0.43 2.59
CA GLY A 622 16.41 0.19 3.68
C GLY A 622 17.85 0.54 3.28
N ASP A 623 18.83 0.01 4.02
CA ASP A 623 20.24 0.08 3.63
C ASP A 623 20.50 -0.86 2.43
N ARG A 624 21.04 -0.31 1.34
CA ARG A 624 21.41 -1.05 0.12
C ARG A 624 22.89 -0.97 -0.21
N SER A 625 23.73 -0.67 0.79
CA SER A 625 25.19 -0.62 0.62
C SER A 625 25.75 -1.96 0.14
N ALA A 626 25.23 -3.08 0.65
CA ALA A 626 25.63 -4.43 0.23
C ALA A 626 25.24 -4.73 -1.24
N THR A 627 24.06 -4.30 -1.68
CA THR A 627 23.62 -4.40 -3.09
C THR A 627 24.56 -3.63 -4.01
N VAL A 628 24.90 -2.38 -3.65
CA VAL A 628 25.84 -1.53 -4.41
C VAL A 628 27.23 -2.17 -4.49
N GLU A 629 27.70 -2.80 -3.42
CA GLU A 629 29.00 -3.50 -3.41
C GLU A 629 28.98 -4.82 -4.22
N ALA A 630 27.86 -5.56 -4.18
CA ALA A 630 27.72 -6.84 -4.86
C ALA A 630 27.58 -6.69 -6.38
N LEU A 631 26.91 -5.64 -6.85
CA LEU A 631 26.57 -5.44 -8.26
C LEU A 631 27.77 -5.54 -9.23
N PRO A 632 28.92 -4.86 -9.03
CA PRO A 632 30.06 -5.00 -9.94
C PRO A 632 30.67 -6.42 -9.90
N LYS A 633 30.69 -7.08 -8.73
CA LYS A 633 31.16 -8.47 -8.57
C LYS A 633 30.27 -9.43 -9.38
N ILE A 634 28.95 -9.22 -9.32
CA ILE A 634 27.94 -9.99 -10.04
C ILE A 634 28.07 -9.79 -11.55
N ILE A 635 28.13 -8.54 -12.02
CA ILE A 635 28.23 -8.25 -13.45
C ILE A 635 29.48 -8.91 -14.03
N LYS A 636 30.61 -8.80 -13.33
CA LYS A 636 31.85 -9.46 -13.73
C LYS A 636 31.72 -10.98 -13.78
N ALA A 637 31.21 -11.61 -12.72
CA ALA A 637 31.04 -13.06 -12.67
C ALA A 637 30.13 -13.59 -13.79
N LEU A 638 29.04 -12.89 -14.07
CA LEU A 638 28.13 -13.20 -15.18
C LEU A 638 28.83 -13.08 -16.54
N LYS A 639 29.61 -12.02 -16.77
CA LYS A 639 30.43 -11.86 -17.99
C LYS A 639 31.45 -12.99 -18.12
N ASP A 640 32.13 -13.35 -17.04
CA ASP A 640 33.13 -14.42 -16.99
C ASP A 640 32.51 -15.80 -17.28
N GLU A 641 31.26 -16.02 -16.86
CA GLU A 641 30.48 -17.22 -17.20
C GLU A 641 29.86 -17.18 -18.60
N GLY A 642 29.97 -16.08 -19.34
CA GLY A 642 29.49 -15.92 -20.71
C GLY A 642 28.03 -15.48 -20.84
N TYR A 643 27.45 -14.87 -19.80
CA TYR A 643 26.11 -14.29 -19.86
C TYR A 643 26.08 -12.98 -20.65
N THR A 644 25.04 -12.81 -21.46
CA THR A 644 24.70 -11.55 -22.14
C THR A 644 23.59 -10.83 -21.38
N PHE A 645 23.76 -9.53 -21.14
CA PHE A 645 22.74 -8.73 -20.47
C PHE A 645 21.66 -8.26 -21.44
N ALA A 646 20.41 -8.46 -21.05
CA ALA A 646 19.22 -8.10 -21.80
C ALA A 646 18.27 -7.26 -20.93
N THR A 647 17.21 -6.74 -21.53
CA THR A 647 16.07 -6.14 -20.82
C THR A 647 14.82 -7.01 -20.97
N VAL A 648 13.71 -6.63 -20.29
CA VAL A 648 12.46 -7.39 -20.38
C VAL A 648 11.91 -7.37 -21.80
N SER A 649 11.98 -6.25 -22.51
CA SER A 649 11.56 -6.19 -23.92
C SER A 649 12.41 -7.08 -24.83
N ASP A 650 13.72 -7.18 -24.60
CA ASP A 650 14.62 -8.05 -25.36
C ASP A 650 14.19 -9.54 -25.20
N LEU A 651 13.79 -9.97 -24.00
CA LEU A 651 13.36 -11.35 -23.73
C LEU A 651 12.12 -11.78 -24.54
N ILE A 652 11.26 -10.83 -24.89
CA ILE A 652 10.01 -11.07 -25.65
C ILE A 652 10.10 -10.60 -27.11
N GLY A 653 11.30 -10.30 -27.60
CA GLY A 653 11.53 -9.86 -28.99
C GLY A 653 10.88 -8.53 -29.33
N LYS A 654 10.79 -7.61 -28.36
CA LYS A 654 10.22 -6.26 -28.52
C LYS A 654 11.30 -5.19 -28.34
N GLN A 655 10.98 -3.99 -28.79
CA GLN A 655 11.82 -2.82 -28.52
C GLN A 655 11.38 -2.14 -27.23
N ARG A 656 12.28 -1.37 -26.62
CA ARG A 656 11.98 -0.57 -25.43
C ARG A 656 10.76 0.35 -25.60
N LEU A 657 10.54 0.89 -26.80
CA LEU A 657 9.37 1.75 -27.07
C LEU A 657 8.04 1.00 -27.12
N ASP A 658 8.05 -0.32 -27.32
CA ASP A 658 6.83 -1.14 -27.26
C ASP A 658 6.38 -1.33 -25.80
N VAL A 659 7.34 -1.41 -24.86
CA VAL A 659 7.07 -1.53 -23.42
C VAL A 659 6.94 -0.17 -22.72
N MET A 660 7.57 0.86 -23.29
CA MET A 660 7.51 2.25 -22.83
C MET A 660 7.10 3.21 -23.95
N PRO A 661 5.83 3.17 -24.41
CA PRO A 661 5.38 3.99 -25.53
C PRO A 661 5.27 5.46 -25.13
N PRO A 662 5.38 6.41 -26.08
CA PRO A 662 5.16 7.82 -25.80
C PRO A 662 3.73 8.06 -25.28
N VAL A 663 3.55 9.11 -24.47
CA VAL A 663 2.24 9.46 -23.93
C VAL A 663 1.29 9.93 -25.03
N GLU A 664 0.07 9.40 -25.04
CA GLU A 664 -0.99 9.83 -25.97
C GLU A 664 -1.53 11.23 -25.66
N GLU A 665 -2.04 11.90 -26.70
CA GLU A 665 -2.51 13.28 -26.60
C GLU A 665 -3.61 13.49 -25.55
N GLU A 666 -4.50 12.51 -25.40
CA GLU A 666 -5.63 12.51 -24.48
C GLU A 666 -5.21 12.56 -23.00
N THR A 667 -3.97 12.14 -22.70
CA THR A 667 -3.43 12.12 -21.33
C THR A 667 -2.77 13.46 -20.95
N PHE A 668 -2.39 14.31 -21.92
CA PHE A 668 -1.69 15.59 -21.66
C PHE A 668 -2.41 16.57 -20.73
N PRO A 669 -3.76 16.70 -20.73
CA PRO A 669 -4.45 17.60 -19.82
C PRO A 669 -4.16 17.28 -18.35
N TYR A 670 -4.12 15.99 -18.00
CA TYR A 670 -3.88 15.53 -16.62
C TYR A 670 -2.42 15.73 -16.20
N LEU A 671 -1.46 15.54 -17.10
CA LEU A 671 -0.03 15.64 -16.76
C LEU A 671 0.36 17.03 -16.24
N LYS A 672 -0.26 18.11 -16.73
CA LYS A 672 -0.02 19.47 -16.22
C LYS A 672 -0.49 19.62 -14.78
N PHE A 673 -1.66 19.06 -14.45
CA PHE A 673 -2.18 19.06 -13.08
C PHE A 673 -1.32 18.20 -12.15
N TYR A 674 -0.87 17.02 -12.60
CA TYR A 674 0.07 16.19 -11.82
C TYR A 674 1.41 16.87 -11.61
N LYS A 675 1.98 17.51 -12.64
CA LYS A 675 3.24 18.27 -12.51
C LYS A 675 3.09 19.38 -11.48
N LEU A 676 2.01 20.15 -11.54
CA LEU A 676 1.71 21.20 -10.58
C LEU A 676 1.53 20.64 -9.17
N ALA A 677 0.73 19.57 -9.02
CA ALA A 677 0.48 18.95 -7.73
C ALA A 677 1.74 18.37 -7.11
N ASN A 678 2.58 17.67 -7.90
CA ASN A 678 3.86 17.14 -7.44
C ASN A 678 4.81 18.27 -7.04
N THR A 679 4.87 19.36 -7.84
CA THR A 679 5.68 20.54 -7.49
C THR A 679 5.23 21.18 -6.18
N LEU A 680 3.91 21.35 -5.99
CA LEU A 680 3.34 21.87 -4.75
C LEU A 680 3.59 20.95 -3.56
N PHE A 681 3.52 19.63 -3.77
CA PHE A 681 3.81 18.62 -2.76
C PHE A 681 5.27 18.70 -2.29
N ILE A 682 6.24 18.68 -3.21
CA ILE A 682 7.67 18.83 -2.90
C ILE A 682 7.93 20.17 -2.20
N TRP A 683 7.36 21.27 -2.72
CA TRP A 683 7.52 22.59 -2.12
C TRP A 683 6.97 22.64 -0.70
N THR A 684 5.81 22.03 -0.46
CA THR A 684 5.18 21.96 0.87
C THR A 684 6.06 21.20 1.85
N ILE A 685 6.60 20.04 1.46
CA ILE A 685 7.53 19.26 2.31
C ILE A 685 8.78 20.08 2.64
N LYS A 686 9.41 20.71 1.64
CA LYS A 686 10.61 21.54 1.83
C LYS A 686 10.31 22.76 2.71
N PHE A 687 9.20 23.45 2.46
CA PHE A 687 8.75 24.59 3.26
C PHE A 687 8.51 24.19 4.72
N CYS A 688 7.75 23.13 4.96
CA CYS A 688 7.45 22.66 6.31
C CYS A 688 8.72 22.20 7.03
N SER A 689 9.63 21.50 6.35
CA SER A 689 10.92 21.09 6.92
C SER A 689 11.79 22.30 7.30
N ALA A 690 11.94 23.26 6.39
CA ALA A 690 12.70 24.49 6.64
C ALA A 690 12.07 25.34 7.76
N PHE A 691 10.73 25.45 7.78
CA PHE A 691 9.99 26.16 8.81
C PHE A 691 10.17 25.50 10.18
N PHE A 692 10.17 24.16 10.24
CA PHE A 692 10.40 23.41 11.47
C PHE A 692 11.83 23.57 11.98
N ILE A 693 12.84 23.44 11.11
CA ILE A 693 14.25 23.70 11.45
C ILE A 693 14.43 25.13 11.94
N LEU A 694 13.85 26.12 11.26
CA LEU A 694 13.88 27.52 11.68
C LEU A 694 13.24 27.69 13.07
N GLY A 695 12.14 26.99 13.35
CA GLY A 695 11.51 26.95 14.67
C GLY A 695 12.44 26.44 15.77
N ILE A 696 13.16 25.33 15.52
CA ILE A 696 14.16 24.77 16.45
C ILE A 696 15.31 25.76 16.66
N VAL A 697 15.89 26.28 15.58
CA VAL A 697 17.01 27.24 15.64
C VAL A 697 16.62 28.50 16.41
N MET A 698 15.44 29.06 16.11
CA MET A 698 14.92 30.22 16.85
C MET A 698 14.64 29.89 18.32
N GLY A 699 14.18 28.68 18.63
CA GLY A 699 14.01 28.19 20.00
C GLY A 699 15.34 28.10 20.76
N ILE A 700 16.38 27.59 20.12
CA ILE A 700 17.75 27.52 20.69
C ILE A 700 18.33 28.92 20.86
N ILE A 701 18.25 29.79 19.85
CA ILE A 701 18.71 31.19 19.95
C ILE A 701 17.98 31.89 21.10
N ARG A 702 16.66 31.71 21.22
CA ARG A 702 15.88 32.22 22.35
C ARG A 702 16.44 31.70 23.67
N LEU A 703 16.66 30.39 23.82
CA LEU A 703 17.21 29.80 25.04
C LEU A 703 18.60 30.40 25.38
N LEU A 704 19.49 30.54 24.40
CA LEU A 704 20.82 31.12 24.58
C LEU A 704 20.76 32.60 24.98
N LEU A 705 19.92 33.40 24.32
CA LEU A 705 19.71 34.81 24.66
C LEU A 705 19.15 34.95 26.07
N LEU A 706 18.18 34.12 26.43
CA LEU A 706 17.57 34.12 27.76
C LEU A 706 18.58 33.75 28.84
N PHE A 707 19.38 32.70 28.62
CA PHE A 707 20.44 32.30 29.53
C PHE A 707 21.49 33.43 29.69
N PHE A 708 21.95 34.00 28.58
CA PHE A 708 22.90 35.11 28.57
C PHE A 708 22.38 36.34 29.32
N PHE A 709 21.17 36.81 29.00
CA PHE A 709 20.59 37.99 29.64
C PHE A 709 20.22 37.76 31.09
N SER A 710 19.83 36.54 31.45
CA SER A 710 19.59 36.19 32.85
C SER A 710 20.88 36.22 33.69
N LEU A 711 22.00 35.69 33.18
CA LEU A 711 23.31 35.83 33.83
C LEU A 711 23.74 37.30 33.95
N LYS A 712 23.54 38.09 32.89
CA LYS A 712 23.83 39.53 32.90
C LYS A 712 22.96 40.27 33.93
N HIS A 713 21.68 39.93 34.03
CA HIS A 713 20.74 40.52 34.97
C HIS A 713 21.07 40.14 36.42
N GLY A 714 21.40 38.87 36.69
CA GLY A 714 21.81 38.39 38.02
C GLY A 714 23.13 39.00 38.53
N ARG A 715 23.98 39.49 37.62
CA ARG A 715 25.23 40.23 37.95
C ARG A 715 25.03 41.72 38.22
N ARG A 716 23.80 42.26 38.09
CA ARG A 716 23.54 43.66 38.40
C ARG A 716 23.64 43.88 39.91
N LYS A 717 24.52 44.80 40.32
CA LYS A 717 24.56 45.28 41.70
C LYS A 717 23.18 45.87 42.05
N PRO A 718 22.59 45.52 43.21
CA PRO A 718 21.38 46.21 43.67
C PRO A 718 21.64 47.71 43.63
N LEU A 719 20.66 48.48 43.15
CA LEU A 719 20.75 49.95 43.08
C LEU A 719 21.32 50.45 44.42
N ALA A 720 22.48 51.10 44.38
CA ALA A 720 23.17 51.56 45.58
C ALA A 720 22.16 52.30 46.46
N LYS A 721 22.10 51.92 47.75
CA LYS A 721 21.32 52.65 48.76
C LYS A 721 21.86 54.07 48.81
N SER A 722 21.26 54.96 48.01
CA SER A 722 21.39 56.41 48.16
C SER A 722 21.11 56.75 49.62
N SER A 723 21.91 57.66 50.19
CA SER A 723 21.75 58.16 51.56
C SER A 723 20.43 58.91 51.78
N LEU A 724 19.74 59.33 50.71
CA LEU A 724 18.39 59.89 50.73
C LEU A 724 17.38 58.97 50.02
N PRO A 725 16.20 58.70 50.62
CA PRO A 725 15.14 57.90 50.01
C PRO A 725 14.47 58.66 48.85
N TYR A 726 14.42 58.05 47.65
CA TYR A 726 13.68 58.59 46.51
C TYR A 726 12.24 58.12 46.59
N GLU A 727 11.38 58.99 47.14
CA GLU A 727 9.97 58.70 47.40
C GLU A 727 9.06 59.76 46.74
N PRO A 728 8.99 59.83 45.40
CA PRO A 728 8.09 60.76 44.70
C PRO A 728 6.62 60.48 45.05
N PHE A 729 5.75 61.49 44.91
CA PHE A 729 4.32 61.28 45.10
C PHE A 729 3.77 60.39 43.97
N VAL A 730 3.07 59.32 44.32
CA VAL A 730 2.54 58.32 43.38
C VAL A 730 1.01 58.37 43.35
N SER A 731 0.41 58.37 42.16
CA SER A 731 -1.04 58.22 42.02
C SER A 731 -1.38 56.87 41.40
N ILE A 732 -2.13 56.05 42.13
CA ILE A 732 -2.57 54.73 41.70
C ILE A 732 -3.96 54.86 41.10
N ILE A 733 -4.11 54.60 39.81
CA ILE A 733 -5.35 54.78 39.08
C ILE A 733 -5.96 53.43 38.76
N ILE A 734 -7.20 53.23 39.20
CA ILE A 734 -7.96 52.00 39.00
C ILE A 734 -9.27 52.34 38.27
N PRO A 735 -9.38 52.02 36.97
CA PRO A 735 -10.65 52.09 36.27
C PRO A 735 -11.56 50.96 36.75
N ALA A 736 -12.80 51.29 37.13
CA ALA A 736 -13.76 50.35 37.68
C ALA A 736 -15.13 50.49 36.99
N TYR A 737 -15.58 49.40 36.36
CA TYR A 737 -16.93 49.26 35.83
C TYR A 737 -17.48 47.89 36.25
N ASN A 738 -18.47 47.85 37.15
CA ASN A 738 -19.12 46.62 37.64
C ASN A 738 -18.22 45.62 38.40
N GLU A 739 -17.26 46.10 39.20
CA GLU A 739 -16.21 45.30 39.86
C GLU A 739 -16.51 44.94 41.33
N GLU A 740 -17.78 44.78 41.71
CA GLU A 740 -18.17 44.67 43.12
C GLU A 740 -17.54 43.48 43.87
N LYS A 741 -17.18 42.41 43.15
CA LYS A 741 -16.61 41.18 43.71
C LYS A 741 -15.11 41.31 44.04
N VAL A 742 -14.38 42.12 43.29
CA VAL A 742 -12.91 42.14 43.30
C VAL A 742 -12.31 43.46 43.81
N ILE A 743 -13.05 44.58 43.70
CA ILE A 743 -12.52 45.92 44.01
C ILE A 743 -12.08 46.09 45.47
N LYS A 744 -12.78 45.46 46.43
CA LYS A 744 -12.46 45.57 47.86
C LYS A 744 -11.13 44.88 48.22
N PRO A 745 -10.90 43.60 47.84
CA PRO A 745 -9.58 42.96 47.96
C PRO A 745 -8.44 43.80 47.35
N THR A 746 -8.65 44.33 46.15
CA THR A 746 -7.69 45.17 45.43
C THR A 746 -7.29 46.39 46.24
N ILE A 747 -8.26 47.23 46.67
CA ILE A 747 -7.96 48.41 47.50
C ILE A 747 -7.28 48.01 48.81
N LYS A 748 -7.73 46.94 49.46
CA LYS A 748 -7.12 46.45 50.72
C LYS A 748 -5.66 46.04 50.53
N SER A 749 -5.28 45.50 49.37
CA SER A 749 -3.87 45.14 49.08
C SER A 749 -2.98 46.39 48.97
N ILE A 750 -3.48 47.46 48.34
CA ILE A 750 -2.78 48.74 48.20
C ILE A 750 -2.58 49.41 49.56
N LEU A 751 -3.63 49.47 50.38
CA LEU A 751 -3.57 50.07 51.72
C LEU A 751 -2.56 49.38 52.65
N LYS A 752 -2.20 48.13 52.35
CA LYS A 752 -1.15 47.38 53.06
C LYS A 752 0.26 47.66 52.54
N SER A 753 0.43 48.56 51.58
CA SER A 753 1.75 48.84 51.01
C SER A 753 2.70 49.45 52.06
N GLN A 754 3.98 49.09 51.91
CA GLN A 754 5.08 49.64 52.67
C GLN A 754 5.44 51.07 52.19
N TYR A 755 5.13 51.40 50.94
CA TYR A 755 5.28 52.75 50.41
C TYR A 755 4.22 53.67 51.02
N LYS A 756 4.59 54.89 51.47
CA LYS A 756 3.66 55.79 52.20
C LYS A 756 3.24 57.03 51.42
N ASN A 757 3.98 57.42 50.38
CA ASN A 757 3.76 58.67 49.66
C ASN A 757 2.89 58.50 48.41
N TYR A 758 1.60 58.14 48.59
CA TYR A 758 0.71 57.85 47.45
C TYR A 758 -0.76 58.24 47.69
N GLU A 759 -1.50 58.40 46.59
CA GLU A 759 -2.97 58.42 46.57
C GLU A 759 -3.52 57.27 45.71
N VAL A 760 -4.78 56.90 45.94
CA VAL A 760 -5.52 55.92 45.16
C VAL A 760 -6.73 56.59 44.54
N ILE A 761 -6.80 56.62 43.21
CA ILE A 761 -7.89 57.21 42.43
C ILE A 761 -8.67 56.06 41.78
N ILE A 762 -9.88 55.81 42.29
CA ILE A 762 -10.81 54.87 41.69
C ILE A 762 -11.72 55.63 40.73
N VAL A 763 -11.59 55.38 39.43
CA VAL A 763 -12.44 56.00 38.42
C VAL A 763 -13.59 55.06 38.11
N ASN A 764 -14.77 55.37 38.64
CA ASN A 764 -16.00 54.63 38.39
C ASN A 764 -16.62 55.07 37.07
N ASP A 765 -16.51 54.20 36.07
CA ASP A 765 -16.92 54.39 34.68
C ASP A 765 -18.38 53.96 34.47
N GLY A 766 -19.30 54.55 35.24
CA GLY A 766 -20.73 54.27 35.14
C GLY A 766 -21.19 52.89 35.64
N SER A 767 -20.60 52.35 36.71
CA SER A 767 -21.00 51.02 37.28
C SER A 767 -22.49 50.98 37.66
N THR A 768 -23.17 49.90 37.26
CA THR A 768 -24.57 49.58 37.57
C THR A 768 -24.73 48.63 38.76
N ASP A 769 -23.65 48.04 39.28
CA ASP A 769 -23.65 47.16 40.46
C ASP A 769 -23.27 47.91 41.76
N ASN A 770 -22.99 47.17 42.85
CA ASN A 770 -22.61 47.79 44.13
C ASN A 770 -21.16 48.33 44.18
N THR A 771 -20.43 48.41 43.07
CA THR A 771 -19.05 48.94 43.04
C THR A 771 -18.98 50.34 43.61
N TYR A 772 -19.89 51.22 43.18
CA TYR A 772 -19.97 52.59 43.69
C TYR A 772 -20.06 52.63 45.22
N LYS A 773 -21.04 51.90 45.78
CA LYS A 773 -21.30 51.86 47.24
C LYS A 773 -20.11 51.29 48.01
N LYS A 774 -19.47 50.24 47.48
CA LYS A 774 -18.32 49.59 48.12
C LYS A 774 -17.09 50.52 48.17
N VAL A 775 -16.81 51.23 47.08
CA VAL A 775 -15.68 52.19 47.01
C VAL A 775 -15.96 53.40 47.90
N LYS A 776 -17.16 54.00 47.82
CA LYS A 776 -17.56 55.15 48.66
C LYS A 776 -17.39 54.87 50.15
N LYS A 777 -17.77 53.67 50.60
CA LYS A 777 -17.60 53.24 52.00
C LYS A 777 -16.12 53.18 52.43
N ILE A 778 -15.20 52.85 51.51
CA ILE A 778 -13.76 52.79 51.79
C ILE A 778 -13.14 54.18 51.74
N ALA A 779 -13.51 54.99 50.74
CA ALA A 779 -13.05 56.38 50.57
C ALA A 779 -13.43 57.26 51.77
N ASN A 780 -14.67 57.15 52.27
CA ASN A 780 -15.11 57.88 53.47
C ASN A 780 -14.29 57.54 54.74
N LYS A 781 -13.58 56.41 54.75
CA LYS A 781 -12.75 55.97 55.88
C LYS A 781 -11.25 56.19 55.68
N ASN A 782 -10.81 56.56 54.47
CA ASN A 782 -9.39 56.69 54.13
C ASN A 782 -9.19 57.89 53.22
N THR A 783 -8.56 58.95 53.74
CA THR A 783 -8.29 60.20 53.00
C THR A 783 -7.38 60.03 51.79
N ILE A 784 -6.62 58.92 51.72
CA ILE A 784 -5.76 58.58 50.58
C ILE A 784 -6.52 57.93 49.41
N VAL A 785 -7.79 57.52 49.59
CA VAL A 785 -8.60 56.90 48.54
C VAL A 785 -9.66 57.89 48.05
N ARG A 786 -9.55 58.30 46.80
CA ARG A 786 -10.49 59.20 46.10
C ARG A 786 -11.27 58.44 45.04
N GLN A 787 -12.54 58.80 44.87
CA GLN A 787 -13.40 58.23 43.84
C GLN A 787 -13.82 59.31 42.86
N ILE A 788 -13.66 59.05 41.56
CA ILE A 788 -14.15 59.88 40.45
C ILE A 788 -15.33 59.14 39.82
N ILE A 789 -16.42 59.84 39.51
CA ILE A 789 -17.61 59.25 38.90
C ILE A 789 -17.77 59.85 37.51
N LYS A 790 -17.95 58.99 36.52
CA LYS A 790 -18.17 59.39 35.12
C LYS A 790 -19.27 58.54 34.49
N GLU A 791 -19.81 59.03 33.37
CA GLU A 791 -20.60 58.20 32.47
C GLU A 791 -19.71 57.12 31.84
N ASN A 792 -20.32 56.00 31.41
CA ASN A 792 -19.59 54.87 30.87
C ASN A 792 -19.04 55.20 29.47
N GLU A 793 -17.78 55.64 29.42
CA GLU A 793 -17.05 56.01 28.21
C GLU A 793 -15.94 55.00 27.87
N GLY A 794 -15.74 54.00 28.73
CA GLY A 794 -14.79 52.91 28.56
C GLY A 794 -13.45 53.15 29.30
N LYS A 795 -12.68 52.05 29.43
CA LYS A 795 -11.45 52.00 30.24
C LYS A 795 -10.44 53.10 29.91
N THR A 796 -10.21 53.37 28.63
CA THR A 796 -9.25 54.40 28.18
C THR A 796 -9.66 55.80 28.67
N ALA A 797 -10.94 56.15 28.55
CA ALA A 797 -11.48 57.42 29.04
C ALA A 797 -11.37 57.52 30.56
N ALA A 798 -11.68 56.43 31.28
CA ALA A 798 -11.53 56.35 32.72
C ALA A 798 -10.07 56.52 33.17
N LEU A 799 -9.11 55.84 32.52
CA LEU A 799 -7.67 55.99 32.78
C LEU A 799 -7.21 57.43 32.55
N ASN A 800 -7.53 58.02 31.40
CA ASN A 800 -7.14 59.40 31.08
C ASN A 800 -7.71 60.41 32.07
N SER A 801 -8.95 60.23 32.51
CA SER A 801 -9.57 61.09 33.53
C SER A 801 -8.83 60.99 34.87
N GLY A 802 -8.49 59.79 35.30
CA GLY A 802 -7.68 59.60 36.51
C GLY A 802 -6.28 60.22 36.38
N ILE A 803 -5.66 60.16 35.20
CA ILE A 803 -4.31 60.69 34.98
C ILE A 803 -4.33 62.22 35.05
N LEU A 804 -5.33 62.87 34.46
CA LEU A 804 -5.44 64.32 34.49
C LEU A 804 -5.69 64.84 35.91
N GLU A 805 -6.54 64.16 36.68
CA GLU A 805 -6.90 64.51 38.07
C GLU A 805 -5.87 64.08 39.13
N SER A 806 -4.83 63.34 38.71
CA SER A 806 -3.78 62.84 39.62
C SER A 806 -2.80 63.93 40.06
N HIS A 807 -2.26 63.81 41.27
CA HIS A 807 -1.23 64.73 41.79
C HIS A 807 0.19 64.17 41.70
N GLY A 808 0.35 62.87 41.44
CA GLY A 808 1.64 62.19 41.43
C GLY A 808 2.42 62.37 40.14
N ASP A 809 3.74 62.50 40.28
CA ASP A 809 4.67 62.50 39.15
C ASP A 809 4.78 61.13 38.48
N ILE A 810 4.54 60.08 39.27
CA ILE A 810 4.51 58.68 38.83
C ILE A 810 3.07 58.15 38.96
N ILE A 811 2.57 57.63 37.86
CA ILE A 811 1.25 57.03 37.75
C ILE A 811 1.39 55.52 37.78
N ILE A 812 0.67 54.84 38.67
CA ILE A 812 0.54 53.38 38.63
C ILE A 812 -0.85 53.05 38.10
N THR A 813 -0.92 52.49 36.90
CA THR A 813 -2.17 51.92 36.38
C THR A 813 -2.35 50.51 36.93
N MET A 814 -3.51 50.23 37.51
CA MET A 814 -3.82 48.91 38.06
C MET A 814 -5.26 48.49 37.74
N ASP A 815 -5.44 47.26 37.27
CA ASP A 815 -6.77 46.69 37.04
C ASP A 815 -7.49 46.39 38.37
N ALA A 816 -8.83 46.53 38.36
CA ALA A 816 -9.66 46.40 39.56
C ALA A 816 -9.68 44.99 40.19
N ASP A 817 -9.16 43.97 39.50
CA ASP A 817 -9.06 42.57 39.92
C ASP A 817 -7.65 42.17 40.41
N THR A 818 -6.74 43.13 40.54
CA THR A 818 -5.34 42.85 40.82
C THR A 818 -4.94 43.24 42.24
N SER A 819 -4.31 42.31 42.96
CA SER A 819 -3.78 42.53 44.31
C SER A 819 -2.25 42.58 44.30
N ILE A 820 -1.64 43.55 44.97
CA ILE A 820 -0.17 43.74 44.93
C ILE A 820 0.52 43.29 46.21
N ALA A 821 1.80 42.93 46.10
CA ALA A 821 2.65 42.67 47.27
C ALA A 821 2.96 43.98 48.04
N PRO A 822 3.19 43.94 49.37
CA PRO A 822 3.40 45.14 50.18
C PRO A 822 4.56 46.03 49.69
N ASP A 823 5.63 45.44 49.15
CA ASP A 823 6.83 46.09 48.64
C ASP A 823 6.79 46.39 47.12
N ALA A 824 5.66 46.12 46.44
CA ALA A 824 5.60 46.26 44.97
C ALA A 824 5.78 47.71 44.50
N ILE A 825 5.14 48.68 45.16
CA ILE A 825 5.20 50.10 44.78
C ILE A 825 6.62 50.66 44.94
N SER A 826 7.26 50.41 46.08
CA SER A 826 8.61 50.91 46.35
C SER A 826 9.62 50.37 45.33
N ARG A 827 9.48 49.11 44.93
CA ARG A 827 10.30 48.49 43.88
C ARG A 827 10.11 49.14 42.52
N LEU A 828 8.87 49.40 42.09
CA LEU A 828 8.59 50.06 40.81
C LEU A 828 9.16 51.48 40.76
N VAL A 829 8.92 52.27 41.80
CA VAL A 829 9.24 53.71 41.83
C VAL A 829 10.73 53.98 41.78
N THR A 830 11.56 53.09 42.35
CA THR A 830 13.01 53.27 42.45
C THR A 830 13.68 53.45 41.07
N HIS A 831 13.12 52.86 40.01
CA HIS A 831 13.66 52.97 38.64
C HIS A 831 13.53 54.36 38.02
N PHE A 832 12.57 55.18 38.50
CA PHE A 832 12.32 56.52 37.95
C PHE A 832 13.36 57.57 38.37
N LYS A 833 14.35 57.19 39.20
CA LYS A 833 15.57 57.97 39.42
C LYS A 833 16.27 58.31 38.09
N ASP A 834 16.23 57.40 37.12
CA ASP A 834 16.65 57.68 35.75
C ASP A 834 15.55 58.46 35.02
N LYS A 835 15.84 59.70 34.64
CA LYS A 835 14.93 60.57 33.90
C LYS A 835 14.55 60.02 32.51
N LYS A 836 15.37 59.13 31.93
CA LYS A 836 15.07 58.47 30.65
C LYS A 836 14.06 57.33 30.78
N VAL A 837 13.76 56.88 32.00
CA VAL A 837 12.74 55.85 32.24
C VAL A 837 11.36 56.51 32.25
N ALA A 838 10.53 56.11 31.28
CA ALA A 838 9.13 56.53 31.17
C ALA A 838 8.16 55.51 31.73
N GLY A 839 8.55 54.24 31.87
CA GLY A 839 7.68 53.20 32.39
C GLY A 839 8.41 52.02 32.99
N VAL A 840 7.76 51.34 33.93
CA VAL A 840 8.25 50.15 34.63
C VAL A 840 7.11 49.13 34.70
N SER A 841 7.33 47.95 34.11
CA SER A 841 6.43 46.81 34.24
C SER A 841 6.76 46.03 35.51
N GLY A 842 5.76 45.78 36.36
CA GLY A 842 5.86 44.79 37.43
C GLY A 842 5.69 43.35 36.92
N ASN A 843 5.81 42.41 37.84
CA ASN A 843 5.68 40.97 37.60
C ASN A 843 4.23 40.52 37.91
N VAL A 844 3.51 40.12 36.86
CA VAL A 844 2.12 39.66 36.98
C VAL A 844 2.10 38.14 37.20
N ARG A 845 1.33 37.70 38.20
CA ARG A 845 1.13 36.30 38.56
C ARG A 845 -0.35 35.96 38.62
N ILE A 846 -0.69 34.72 38.31
CA ILE A 846 -2.06 34.22 38.42
C ILE A 846 -2.39 33.94 39.89
N GLY A 847 -3.44 34.58 40.41
CA GLY A 847 -3.87 34.48 41.81
C GLY A 847 -4.92 33.40 42.09
N ASN A 848 -5.54 32.81 41.06
CA ASN A 848 -6.63 31.84 41.16
C ASN A 848 -6.31 30.49 40.49
N LEU A 849 -5.29 29.78 40.99
CA LEU A 849 -4.91 28.43 40.53
C LEU A 849 -5.91 27.36 41.00
N GLN A 850 -7.13 27.39 40.47
CA GLN A 850 -8.24 26.53 40.86
C GLN A 850 -8.48 25.35 39.90
N ASN A 851 -8.06 25.43 38.64
CA ASN A 851 -8.31 24.39 37.64
C ASN A 851 -7.19 24.29 36.58
N MET A 852 -7.28 23.31 35.68
CA MET A 852 -6.28 23.08 34.64
C MET A 852 -6.08 24.29 33.71
N LEU A 853 -7.13 25.05 33.40
CA LEU A 853 -7.03 26.23 32.52
C LEU A 853 -6.28 27.38 33.19
N THR A 854 -6.49 27.61 34.49
CA THR A 854 -5.72 28.62 35.23
C THR A 854 -4.30 28.15 35.55
N LEU A 855 -4.08 26.83 35.66
CA LEU A 855 -2.75 26.21 35.75
C LEU A 855 -1.94 26.38 34.45
N TRP A 856 -2.54 26.14 33.27
CA TRP A 856 -1.88 26.35 31.99
C TRP A 856 -1.54 27.83 31.75
N GLN A 857 -2.45 28.73 32.15
CA GLN A 857 -2.16 30.18 32.14
C GLN A 857 -1.01 30.54 33.08
N HIS A 858 -0.90 29.88 34.25
CA HIS A 858 0.24 30.08 35.12
C HIS A 858 1.57 29.67 34.46
N ILE A 859 1.61 28.52 33.79
CA ILE A 859 2.79 28.08 33.03
C ILE A 859 3.15 29.14 31.98
N GLU A 860 2.17 29.58 31.18
CA GLU A 860 2.37 30.60 30.15
C GLU A 860 2.88 31.94 30.72
N TYR A 861 2.35 32.40 31.86
CA TYR A 861 2.81 33.64 32.49
C TYR A 861 4.26 33.56 32.97
N VAL A 862 4.66 32.42 33.52
CA VAL A 862 6.04 32.19 33.97
C VAL A 862 6.99 32.06 32.77
N THR A 863 6.66 31.23 31.77
CA THR A 863 7.58 30.89 30.68
C THR A 863 7.57 31.88 29.51
N GLY A 864 6.42 32.49 29.23
CA GLY A 864 6.23 33.47 28.15
C GLY A 864 6.41 34.90 28.64
N PHE A 865 5.53 35.38 29.53
CA PHE A 865 5.48 36.81 29.86
C PHE A 865 6.64 37.28 30.74
N ASN A 866 6.95 36.57 31.83
CA ASN A 866 7.94 37.05 32.80
C ASN A 866 9.39 36.80 32.34
N LEU A 867 9.63 35.66 31.71
CA LEU A 867 10.96 35.30 31.20
C LEU A 867 11.40 36.22 30.05
N GLU A 868 10.53 36.48 29.07
CA GLU A 868 10.86 37.32 27.90
C GLU A 868 11.14 38.78 28.28
N LYS A 869 10.40 39.32 29.25
CA LYS A 869 10.59 40.70 29.73
C LYS A 869 11.98 40.97 30.29
N ARG A 870 12.66 39.96 30.85
CA ARG A 870 14.05 40.10 31.35
C ARG A 870 15.04 40.34 30.22
N ALA A 871 14.90 39.63 29.10
CA ALA A 871 15.72 39.87 27.91
C ALA A 871 15.36 41.20 27.23
N PHE A 872 14.07 41.50 27.10
CA PHE A 872 13.60 42.74 26.48
C PHE A 872 13.97 43.98 27.28
N HIS A 873 14.10 43.85 28.60
CA HIS A 873 14.63 44.90 29.46
C HIS A 873 16.07 45.27 29.08
N GLU A 874 16.95 44.29 28.89
CA GLU A 874 18.36 44.52 28.52
C GLU A 874 18.51 45.15 27.13
N LEU A 875 17.56 44.87 26.23
CA LEU A 875 17.54 45.36 24.86
C LEU A 875 16.71 46.64 24.67
N ASN A 876 16.12 47.17 25.74
CA ASN A 876 15.18 48.30 25.71
C ASN A 876 14.05 48.13 24.69
N CYS A 877 13.41 46.97 24.69
CA CYS A 877 12.34 46.62 23.75
C CYS A 877 11.15 45.93 24.44
N ILE A 878 10.87 46.26 25.70
CA ILE A 878 9.67 45.78 26.40
C ILE A 878 8.43 46.33 25.68
N THR A 879 7.65 45.45 25.08
CA THR A 879 6.56 45.85 24.18
C THR A 879 5.26 46.19 24.90
N VAL A 880 5.13 45.81 26.18
CA VAL A 880 3.94 46.11 27.00
C VAL A 880 4.28 46.34 28.47
N VAL A 881 3.81 47.46 29.01
CA VAL A 881 3.68 47.71 30.45
C VAL A 881 2.24 47.37 30.84
N PRO A 882 1.99 46.22 31.49
CA PRO A 882 0.64 45.68 31.63
C PRO A 882 -0.22 46.52 32.58
N GLY A 883 -1.51 46.67 32.26
CA GLY A 883 -2.48 47.37 33.09
C GLY A 883 -2.68 46.79 34.50
N ALA A 884 -2.25 45.55 34.76
CA ALA A 884 -2.32 44.93 36.08
C ALA A 884 -1.31 45.50 37.09
N ILE A 885 -0.12 45.94 36.65
CA ILE A 885 0.89 46.59 37.52
C ILE A 885 1.90 47.36 36.67
N GLY A 886 1.48 48.52 36.16
CA GLY A 886 2.28 49.37 35.31
C GLY A 886 2.55 50.72 35.94
N ALA A 887 3.81 51.07 36.19
CA ALA A 887 4.18 52.41 36.61
C ALA A 887 4.65 53.22 35.38
N LEU A 888 4.19 54.45 35.25
CA LEU A 888 4.46 55.34 34.12
C LEU A 888 4.74 56.76 34.63
N ARG A 889 5.66 57.47 33.98
CA ARG A 889 5.94 58.87 34.29
C ARG A 889 4.84 59.76 33.73
N LYS A 890 4.18 60.56 34.56
CA LYS A 890 3.02 61.40 34.15
C LYS A 890 3.35 62.30 32.96
N SER A 891 4.49 62.99 33.01
CA SER A 891 4.93 63.88 31.94
C SER A 891 5.10 63.16 30.59
N ALA A 892 5.65 61.94 30.60
CA ALA A 892 5.86 61.16 29.39
C ALA A 892 4.54 60.65 28.79
N ILE A 893 3.55 60.27 29.62
CA ILE A 893 2.21 59.88 29.13
C ILE A 893 1.49 61.06 28.48
N ILE A 894 1.59 62.25 29.10
CA ILE A 894 1.01 63.49 28.56
C ILE A 894 1.67 63.83 27.21
N GLU A 895 3.00 63.78 27.13
CA GLU A 895 3.75 64.02 25.90
C GLU A 895 3.38 63.02 24.78
N ALA A 896 3.14 61.75 25.13
CA ALA A 896 2.71 60.71 24.21
C ALA A 896 1.24 60.84 23.74
N GLY A 897 0.50 61.83 24.26
CA GLY A 897 -0.89 62.12 23.91
C GLY A 897 -1.92 61.24 24.61
N LEU A 898 -1.64 60.82 25.86
CA LEU A 898 -2.49 59.97 26.70
C LEU A 898 -2.83 58.60 26.05
N PHE A 899 -3.66 57.80 26.71
CA PHE A 899 -4.14 56.54 26.15
C PHE A 899 -5.16 56.81 25.03
N LYS A 900 -5.07 56.08 23.91
CA LYS A 900 -6.02 56.17 22.79
C LYS A 900 -6.97 54.97 22.78
N ASP A 901 -8.20 55.18 22.32
CA ASP A 901 -9.26 54.17 22.21
C ASP A 901 -9.33 53.50 20.82
N ASP A 902 -8.41 53.85 19.91
CA ASP A 902 -8.33 53.32 18.54
C ASP A 902 -7.80 51.87 18.46
N THR A 903 -7.39 51.28 19.59
CA THR A 903 -6.96 49.88 19.75
C THR A 903 -7.53 49.25 21.02
N LEU A 904 -7.68 47.92 21.05
CA LEU A 904 -8.14 47.17 22.25
C LEU A 904 -7.04 46.85 23.27
N ALA A 905 -5.78 47.16 22.95
CA ALA A 905 -4.59 46.95 23.80
C ALA A 905 -3.92 48.30 24.07
N GLU A 906 -4.61 49.15 24.82
CA GLU A 906 -4.23 50.53 25.12
C GLU A 906 -2.86 50.62 25.81
N ASP A 907 -2.53 49.61 26.62
CA ASP A 907 -1.27 49.47 27.34
C ASP A 907 -0.09 49.18 26.42
N THR A 908 -0.31 48.36 25.39
CA THR A 908 0.68 48.05 24.36
C THR A 908 0.91 49.27 23.46
N ASP A 909 -0.15 49.96 23.02
CA ASP A 909 -0.07 51.17 22.18
C ASP A 909 0.77 52.26 22.85
N ILE A 910 0.47 52.62 24.11
CA ILE A 910 1.22 53.66 24.83
C ILE A 910 2.69 53.25 25.05
N THR A 911 2.95 51.98 25.37
CA THR A 911 4.31 51.47 25.58
C THR A 911 5.15 51.61 24.31
N LEU A 912 4.59 51.20 23.16
CA LEU A 912 5.26 51.32 21.88
C LEU A 912 5.48 52.77 21.46
N LYS A 913 4.57 53.70 21.79
CA LYS A 913 4.79 55.15 21.57
C LYS A 913 5.95 55.68 22.39
N LEU A 914 5.99 55.39 23.69
CA LEU A 914 7.05 55.85 24.58
C LEU A 914 8.44 55.39 24.11
N ILE A 915 8.58 54.11 23.71
CA ILE A 915 9.84 53.62 23.14
C ILE A 915 10.17 54.30 21.81
N ARG A 916 9.16 54.54 20.95
CA ARG A 916 9.37 55.26 19.69
C ARG A 916 9.86 56.70 19.89
N MET A 917 9.47 57.34 20.99
CA MET A 917 9.94 58.68 21.41
C MET A 917 11.34 58.67 22.03
N GLY A 918 11.98 57.50 22.19
CA GLY A 918 13.35 57.37 22.71
C GLY A 918 13.43 57.13 24.22
N TYR A 919 12.28 56.98 24.90
CA TYR A 919 12.26 56.63 26.32
C TYR A 919 12.65 55.16 26.57
N ARG A 920 13.03 54.88 27.82
CA ARG A 920 13.32 53.53 28.30
C ARG A 920 12.16 52.95 29.10
N ILE A 921 11.94 51.66 28.92
CA ILE A 921 10.96 50.88 29.68
C ILE A 921 11.70 49.80 30.46
N HIS A 922 11.46 49.75 31.77
CA HIS A 922 12.11 48.80 32.67
C HIS A 922 11.18 47.67 33.11
N TYR A 923 11.77 46.54 33.53
CA TYR A 923 11.03 45.43 34.15
C TYR A 923 11.56 45.22 35.56
N GLU A 924 10.66 45.19 36.54
CA GLU A 924 10.98 44.93 37.94
C GLU A 924 10.41 43.56 38.34
N PRO A 925 11.25 42.50 38.34
CA PRO A 925 10.80 41.13 38.55
C PRO A 925 10.28 40.86 39.97
N ASP A 926 10.64 41.67 40.97
CA ASP A 926 10.23 41.47 42.36
C ASP A 926 8.99 42.31 42.75
N ALA A 927 8.48 43.17 41.86
CA ALA A 927 7.22 43.89 42.05
C ALA A 927 6.03 42.99 41.70
N TYR A 928 5.64 42.11 42.62
CA TYR A 928 4.59 41.12 42.37
C TYR A 928 3.17 41.70 42.41
N ALA A 929 2.37 41.34 41.42
CA ALA A 929 0.92 41.55 41.35
C ALA A 929 0.19 40.25 41.01
N TYR A 930 -0.90 39.97 41.72
CA TYR A 930 -1.71 38.77 41.58
C TYR A 930 -3.06 39.14 40.96
N THR A 931 -3.31 38.67 39.74
CA THR A 931 -4.54 38.96 38.97
C THR A 931 -5.41 37.70 38.80
N GLU A 932 -6.67 37.89 38.44
CA GLU A 932 -7.63 36.81 38.22
C GLU A 932 -7.59 36.33 36.75
N ALA A 933 -7.18 35.08 36.53
CA ALA A 933 -7.26 34.41 35.23
C ALA A 933 -8.67 33.87 34.95
N PRO A 934 -9.12 33.83 33.68
CA PRO A 934 -10.36 33.18 33.31
C PRO A 934 -10.41 31.71 33.72
N GLU A 935 -11.48 31.32 34.42
CA GLU A 935 -11.69 29.94 34.91
C GLU A 935 -12.45 29.05 33.90
N THR A 936 -13.06 29.64 32.86
CA THR A 936 -13.82 28.91 31.82
C THR A 936 -13.26 29.17 30.42
N VAL A 937 -13.39 28.19 29.52
CA VAL A 937 -12.94 28.30 28.12
C VAL A 937 -13.59 29.49 27.40
N LYS A 938 -14.89 29.74 27.64
CA LYS A 938 -15.62 30.88 27.04
C LYS A 938 -15.01 32.23 27.46
N SER A 939 -14.73 32.42 28.76
CA SER A 939 -14.12 33.64 29.26
C SER A 939 -12.66 33.77 28.80
N PHE A 940 -11.93 32.66 28.74
CA PHE A 940 -10.56 32.60 28.25
C PHE A 940 -10.46 33.03 26.78
N VAL A 941 -11.24 32.41 25.89
CA VAL A 941 -11.26 32.74 24.46
C VAL A 941 -11.66 34.20 24.24
N LYS A 942 -12.63 34.73 25.01
CA LYS A 942 -12.98 36.16 24.96
C LYS A 942 -11.80 37.06 25.32
N GLN A 943 -11.08 36.74 26.39
CA GLN A 943 -9.90 37.49 26.81
C GLN A 943 -8.79 37.43 25.75
N ARG A 944 -8.46 36.22 25.28
CA ARG A 944 -7.37 35.99 24.32
C ARG A 944 -7.66 36.59 22.96
N PHE A 945 -8.89 36.49 22.49
CA PHE A 945 -9.32 37.19 21.29
C PHE A 945 -9.12 38.71 21.40
N ARG A 946 -9.53 39.32 22.53
CA ARG A 946 -9.32 40.77 22.76
C ARG A 946 -7.83 41.13 22.70
N TRP A 947 -6.98 40.35 23.37
CA TRP A 947 -5.53 40.57 23.39
C TRP A 947 -4.91 40.41 22.02
N SER A 948 -5.17 39.29 21.34
CA SER A 948 -4.66 39.04 19.99
C SER A 948 -5.12 40.11 19.01
N TYR A 949 -6.39 40.52 19.05
CA TYR A 949 -6.91 41.57 18.17
C TYR A 949 -6.27 42.94 18.47
N GLY A 950 -6.19 43.32 19.74
CA GLY A 950 -5.58 44.59 20.16
C GLY A 950 -4.08 44.66 19.83
N ILE A 951 -3.36 43.56 19.99
CA ILE A 951 -1.94 43.48 19.62
C ILE A 951 -1.76 43.52 18.11
N LEU A 952 -2.61 42.86 17.32
CA LEU A 952 -2.61 42.99 15.85
C LEU A 952 -2.86 44.44 15.41
N GLN A 953 -3.78 45.15 16.07
CA GLN A 953 -4.01 46.58 15.83
C GLN A 953 -2.75 47.41 16.13
N CYS A 954 -2.07 47.14 17.25
CA CYS A 954 -0.83 47.80 17.61
C CYS A 954 0.29 47.52 16.59
N LEU A 955 0.46 46.26 16.18
CA LEU A 955 1.44 45.85 15.17
C LEU A 955 1.20 46.55 13.83
N TRP A 956 -0.06 46.68 13.43
CA TRP A 956 -0.44 47.42 12.23
C TRP A 956 -0.11 48.91 12.35
N LYS A 957 -0.58 49.55 13.43
CA LYS A 957 -0.40 50.98 13.72
C LYS A 957 1.08 51.40 13.88
N HIS A 958 1.92 50.50 14.37
CA HIS A 958 3.34 50.73 14.62
C HIS A 958 4.26 50.07 13.58
N SER A 959 3.72 49.51 12.50
CA SER A 959 4.49 48.81 11.45
C SER A 959 5.62 49.65 10.85
N GLY A 960 5.46 50.98 10.72
CA GLY A 960 6.52 51.88 10.26
C GLY A 960 7.76 51.98 11.16
N ALA A 961 7.74 51.38 12.36
CA ALA A 961 8.92 51.27 13.23
C ALA A 961 9.69 49.95 13.04
N LEU A 962 9.19 49.02 12.22
CA LEU A 962 9.93 47.81 11.84
C LEU A 962 11.25 48.19 11.17
N PHE A 963 12.34 47.56 11.61
CA PHE A 963 13.70 47.80 11.11
C PHE A 963 14.20 49.24 11.27
N SER A 964 13.54 50.05 12.10
CA SER A 964 13.97 51.44 12.36
C SER A 964 15.29 51.48 13.12
N ARG A 965 16.26 52.22 12.57
CA ARG A 965 17.56 52.48 13.24
C ARG A 965 17.46 53.45 14.42
N LYS A 966 16.36 54.21 14.54
CA LYS A 966 16.17 55.19 15.63
C LYS A 966 16.02 54.50 17.00
N ASN A 967 15.34 53.36 17.04
CA ASN A 967 15.15 52.54 18.23
C ASN A 967 15.51 51.09 17.93
N LYS A 968 16.82 50.78 17.89
CA LYS A 968 17.35 49.50 17.40
C LYS A 968 16.72 48.28 18.08
N GLY A 969 16.55 48.32 19.40
CA GLY A 969 15.93 47.23 20.16
C GLY A 969 14.49 46.95 19.72
N LEU A 970 13.66 47.99 19.62
CA LEU A 970 12.27 47.82 19.18
C LEU A 970 12.17 47.41 17.70
N GLY A 971 12.96 48.06 16.83
CA GLY A 971 12.88 47.88 15.38
C GLY A 971 13.41 46.54 14.88
N PHE A 972 14.47 46.00 15.48
CA PHE A 972 15.12 44.75 15.05
C PHE A 972 14.83 43.55 15.94
N VAL A 973 14.34 43.76 17.17
CA VAL A 973 14.03 42.66 18.10
C VAL A 973 12.56 42.66 18.47
N GLY A 974 12.07 43.71 19.14
CA GLY A 974 10.71 43.74 19.71
C GLY A 974 9.59 43.51 18.69
N LEU A 975 9.49 44.38 17.67
CA LEU A 975 8.42 44.28 16.66
C LEU A 975 8.55 43.05 15.75
N PRO A 976 9.74 42.69 15.21
CA PRO A 976 9.89 41.46 14.44
C PRO A 976 9.52 40.20 15.25
N TYR A 977 9.90 40.14 16.53
CA TYR A 977 9.54 39.02 17.41
C TYR A 977 8.04 38.91 17.62
N MET A 978 7.35 40.02 17.89
CA MET A 978 5.88 40.02 18.02
C MET A 978 5.22 39.52 16.72
N TRP A 979 5.63 40.03 15.55
CA TRP A 979 5.11 39.53 14.27
C TRP A 979 5.34 38.03 14.10
N PHE A 980 6.55 37.56 14.39
CA PHE A 980 6.90 36.15 14.32
C PHE A 980 6.01 35.29 15.22
N GLN A 981 5.76 35.67 16.47
CA GLN A 981 4.90 34.91 17.39
C GLN A 981 3.50 34.68 16.82
N TYR A 982 2.86 35.73 16.31
CA TYR A 982 1.49 35.63 15.79
C TYR A 982 1.43 34.87 14.45
N VAL A 983 2.41 35.09 13.57
CA VAL A 983 2.50 34.36 12.29
C VAL A 983 2.77 32.88 12.57
N PHE A 984 3.80 32.56 13.36
CA PHE A 984 4.16 31.19 13.70
C PHE A 984 2.98 30.44 14.33
N GLN A 985 2.26 31.07 15.25
CA GLN A 985 1.10 30.46 15.89
C GLN A 985 -0.10 30.29 14.93
N ALA A 986 -0.26 31.17 13.93
CA ALA A 986 -1.30 31.00 12.91
C ALA A 986 -1.01 29.79 11.99
N PHE A 987 0.26 29.53 11.69
CA PHE A 987 0.71 28.41 10.86
C PHE A 987 0.87 27.07 11.62
N SER A 988 0.79 27.06 12.95
CA SER A 988 1.00 25.82 13.72
C SER A 988 0.05 24.65 13.37
N PRO A 989 -1.23 24.85 12.98
CA PRO A 989 -2.08 23.75 12.53
C PRO A 989 -1.56 23.02 11.28
N LEU A 990 -0.89 23.74 10.37
CA LEU A 990 -0.28 23.12 9.20
C LEU A 990 0.87 22.18 9.61
N ILE A 991 1.68 22.60 10.60
CA ILE A 991 2.70 21.73 11.19
C ILE A 991 2.06 20.50 11.82
N ASP A 992 0.95 20.66 12.55
CA ASP A 992 0.25 19.54 13.18
C ASP A 992 -0.26 18.54 12.13
N ILE A 993 -0.80 19.01 11.00
CA ILE A 993 -1.22 18.14 9.89
C ILE A 993 -0.03 17.41 9.27
N VAL A 994 1.06 18.12 8.98
CA VAL A 994 2.27 17.51 8.40
C VAL A 994 2.91 16.51 9.36
N PHE A 995 2.90 16.80 10.66
CA PHE A 995 3.32 15.86 11.70
C PHE A 995 2.46 14.59 11.65
N LEU A 996 1.12 14.73 11.63
CA LEU A 996 0.21 13.59 11.56
C LEU A 996 0.40 12.77 10.27
N ILE A 997 0.57 13.40 9.11
CA ILE A 997 0.86 12.71 7.84
C ILE A 997 2.22 12.01 7.91
N GLY A 998 3.23 12.66 8.50
CA GLY A 998 4.57 12.10 8.66
C GLY A 998 4.62 10.85 9.55
N LEU A 999 3.70 10.70 10.50
CA LEU A 999 3.55 9.49 11.33
C LEU A 999 3.08 8.26 10.53
N PHE A 1000 2.63 8.42 9.29
CA PHE A 1000 2.32 7.32 8.36
C PHE A 1000 3.45 7.10 7.33
N GLY A 1001 4.60 7.76 7.51
CA GLY A 1001 5.79 7.63 6.67
C GLY A 1001 7.02 7.38 7.52
N ASP A 1002 7.95 8.34 7.55
CA ASP A 1002 9.18 8.28 8.34
C ASP A 1002 8.90 8.62 9.83
N THR A 1003 8.21 7.70 10.49
CA THR A 1003 7.72 7.87 11.87
C THR A 1003 8.85 8.12 12.86
N GLU A 1004 9.97 7.42 12.72
CA GLU A 1004 11.12 7.54 13.62
C GLU A 1004 11.70 8.96 13.59
N ARG A 1005 11.96 9.50 12.39
CA ARG A 1005 12.49 10.84 12.23
C ARG A 1005 11.54 11.90 12.76
N ILE A 1006 10.24 11.76 12.48
CA ILE A 1006 9.20 12.70 12.92
C ILE A 1006 9.07 12.71 14.45
N ILE A 1007 9.07 11.54 15.08
CA ILE A 1007 9.04 11.42 16.55
C ILE A 1007 10.31 12.03 17.15
N THR A 1008 11.49 11.74 16.58
CA THR A 1008 12.77 12.26 17.06
C THR A 1008 12.79 13.79 17.06
N TYR A 1009 12.36 14.40 15.95
CA TYR A 1009 12.24 15.86 15.84
C TYR A 1009 11.27 16.46 16.86
N TYR A 1010 10.12 15.83 17.08
CA TYR A 1010 9.17 16.28 18.09
C TYR A 1010 9.75 16.18 19.51
N LEU A 1011 10.42 15.07 19.85
CA LEU A 1011 11.05 14.87 21.15
C LEU A 1011 12.15 15.89 21.41
N LEU A 1012 13.00 16.19 20.41
CA LEU A 1012 14.02 17.23 20.51
C LEU A 1012 13.41 18.62 20.74
N PHE A 1013 12.36 18.98 19.98
CA PHE A 1013 11.65 20.24 20.17
C PHE A 1013 11.02 20.33 21.58
N PHE A 1014 10.37 19.26 22.04
CA PHE A 1014 9.76 19.20 23.36
C PHE A 1014 10.81 19.28 24.49
N LEU A 1015 11.96 18.64 24.32
CA LEU A 1015 13.06 18.71 25.28
C LEU A 1015 13.56 20.15 25.45
N VAL A 1016 13.78 20.89 24.36
CA VAL A 1016 14.17 22.31 24.41
C VAL A 1016 13.10 23.13 25.15
N ASP A 1017 11.83 22.92 24.85
CA ASP A 1017 10.72 23.62 25.50
C ASP A 1017 10.62 23.33 27.01
N LEU A 1018 10.83 22.07 27.40
CA LEU A 1018 10.85 21.65 28.80
C LEU A 1018 12.02 22.30 29.56
N LEU A 1019 13.22 22.35 28.96
CA LEU A 1019 14.39 22.98 29.56
C LEU A 1019 14.20 24.49 29.75
N VAL A 1020 13.66 25.19 28.74
CA VAL A 1020 13.30 26.62 28.84
C VAL A 1020 12.29 26.83 29.97
N SER A 1021 11.27 25.97 30.05
CA SER A 1021 10.22 26.07 31.05
C SER A 1021 10.75 25.82 32.46
N PHE A 1022 11.61 24.82 32.65
CA PHE A 1022 12.28 24.56 33.93
C PHE A 1022 13.10 25.77 34.38
N TYR A 1023 13.88 26.35 33.46
CA TYR A 1023 14.69 27.53 33.73
C TYR A 1023 13.85 28.74 34.15
N ALA A 1024 12.71 28.96 33.48
CA ALA A 1024 11.78 30.03 33.82
C ALA A 1024 11.22 29.90 35.25
N PHE A 1025 10.81 28.68 35.61
CA PHE A 1025 10.26 28.37 36.93
C PHE A 1025 11.32 28.51 38.03
N TRP A 1026 12.57 28.13 37.73
CA TRP A 1026 13.71 28.33 38.61
C TRP A 1026 13.96 29.82 38.88
N LEU A 1027 13.97 30.65 37.84
CA LEU A 1027 14.14 32.10 37.96
C LEU A 1027 13.01 32.79 38.74
N GLU A 1028 11.76 32.34 38.53
CA GLU A 1028 10.58 32.90 39.22
C GLU A 1028 10.39 32.38 40.65
N ARG A 1029 11.25 31.45 41.11
CA ARG A 1029 11.17 30.82 42.44
C ARG A 1029 9.78 30.26 42.75
N THR A 1030 9.18 29.60 41.77
CA THR A 1030 7.84 28.98 41.89
C THR A 1030 7.94 27.45 41.78
N SER A 1031 6.89 26.75 42.21
CA SER A 1031 6.87 25.28 42.22
C SER A 1031 6.92 24.70 40.80
N TYR A 1032 7.75 23.67 40.57
CA TYR A 1032 7.85 22.97 39.27
C TYR A 1032 6.68 22.03 38.97
N ARG A 1033 5.81 21.73 39.96
CA ARG A 1033 4.67 20.81 39.80
C ARG A 1033 3.79 21.09 38.58
N PRO A 1034 3.48 22.35 38.19
CA PRO A 1034 2.70 22.63 36.99
C PRO A 1034 3.33 22.09 35.69
N LEU A 1035 4.66 21.93 35.62
CA LEU A 1035 5.37 21.49 34.42
C LEU A 1035 5.02 20.06 33.97
N PHE A 1036 4.49 19.21 34.86
CA PHE A 1036 3.94 17.89 34.46
C PHE A 1036 2.80 18.01 33.43
N HIS A 1037 2.09 19.14 33.42
CA HIS A 1037 1.01 19.39 32.46
C HIS A 1037 1.49 20.07 31.16
N LEU A 1038 2.79 20.31 30.98
CA LEU A 1038 3.32 21.01 29.81
C LEU A 1038 3.00 20.27 28.51
N ILE A 1039 3.14 18.95 28.48
CA ILE A 1039 2.82 18.15 27.28
C ILE A 1039 1.34 18.28 26.90
N VAL A 1040 0.43 18.13 27.87
CA VAL A 1040 -1.02 18.25 27.66
C VAL A 1040 -1.40 19.67 27.22
N GLN A 1041 -0.72 20.68 27.78
CA GLN A 1041 -0.89 22.08 27.39
C GLN A 1041 -0.59 22.30 25.90
N ARG A 1042 0.44 21.63 25.34
CA ARG A 1042 0.82 21.77 23.93
C ARG A 1042 -0.25 21.23 22.97
N PHE A 1043 -0.97 20.18 23.35
CA PHE A 1043 -2.03 19.59 22.53
C PHE A 1043 -3.39 20.26 22.68
N ILE A 1044 -3.75 20.73 23.88
CA ILE A 1044 -5.11 21.26 24.14
C ILE A 1044 -5.10 22.80 24.21
N TYR A 1045 -4.31 23.36 25.12
CA TYR A 1045 -4.33 24.80 25.40
C TYR A 1045 -3.84 25.63 24.20
N ARG A 1046 -2.83 25.14 23.48
CA ARG A 1046 -2.33 25.79 22.26
C ARG A 1046 -3.44 25.97 21.21
N GLN A 1047 -4.34 25.00 21.05
CA GLN A 1047 -5.41 25.06 20.04
C GLN A 1047 -6.44 26.15 20.37
N LEU A 1048 -6.69 26.41 21.65
CA LEU A 1048 -7.53 27.53 22.08
C LEU A 1048 -6.90 28.89 21.75
N LEU A 1049 -5.57 29.00 21.82
CA LEU A 1049 -4.83 30.20 21.41
C LEU A 1049 -4.86 30.39 19.88
N VAL A 1050 -4.61 29.32 19.13
CA VAL A 1050 -4.69 29.29 17.66
C VAL A 1050 -6.09 29.74 17.20
N TYR A 1051 -7.15 29.19 17.79
CA TYR A 1051 -8.52 29.61 17.51
C TYR A 1051 -8.72 31.11 17.75
N SER A 1052 -8.20 31.63 18.86
CA SER A 1052 -8.33 33.04 19.23
C SER A 1052 -7.60 33.97 18.24
N ILE A 1053 -6.46 33.53 17.71
CA ILE A 1053 -5.67 34.26 16.72
C ILE A 1053 -6.33 34.23 15.35
N TRP A 1054 -6.77 33.07 14.86
CA TRP A 1054 -7.52 32.98 13.60
C TRP A 1054 -8.80 33.81 13.64
N LYS A 1055 -9.51 33.77 14.76
CA LYS A 1055 -10.65 34.65 14.99
C LYS A 1055 -10.23 36.13 14.91
N ALA A 1056 -9.09 36.53 15.49
CA ALA A 1056 -8.58 37.89 15.40
C ALA A 1056 -8.25 38.30 13.95
N PHE A 1057 -7.59 37.44 13.17
CA PHE A 1057 -7.32 37.69 11.75
C PHE A 1057 -8.60 37.82 10.92
N ILE A 1058 -9.59 36.95 11.13
CA ILE A 1058 -10.88 37.02 10.44
C ILE A 1058 -11.58 38.35 10.77
N TYR A 1059 -11.63 38.75 12.03
CA TYR A 1059 -12.26 40.01 12.43
C TYR A 1059 -11.49 41.23 11.89
N ALA A 1060 -10.16 41.16 11.85
CA ALA A 1060 -9.32 42.21 11.27
C ALA A 1060 -9.56 42.32 9.77
N GLY A 1061 -9.74 41.19 9.07
CA GLY A 1061 -10.15 41.15 7.66
C GLY A 1061 -11.55 41.73 7.46
N LYS A 1062 -12.52 41.35 8.31
CA LYS A 1062 -13.91 41.84 8.27
C LYS A 1062 -14.04 43.34 8.54
N GLY A 1063 -13.16 43.91 9.34
CA GLY A 1063 -13.20 45.32 9.73
C GLY A 1063 -14.30 45.69 10.70
N ILE A 1064 -14.74 44.72 11.48
CA ILE A 1064 -15.76 44.90 12.50
C ILE A 1064 -15.18 45.71 13.66
N LEU A 1065 -15.94 46.70 14.13
CA LEU A 1065 -15.64 47.42 15.36
C LEU A 1065 -16.02 46.55 16.55
N ILE A 1066 -15.08 46.36 17.47
CA ILE A 1066 -15.26 45.51 18.65
C ILE A 1066 -15.13 46.41 19.87
N GLY A 1067 -16.18 46.46 20.70
CA GLY A 1067 -16.16 47.17 21.96
C GLY A 1067 -15.46 46.40 23.09
N TRP A 1068 -15.21 47.09 24.21
CA TRP A 1068 -14.67 46.50 25.43
C TRP A 1068 -15.69 45.57 26.11
N ASN A 1069 -15.73 44.31 25.69
CA ASN A 1069 -16.62 43.30 26.27
C ASN A 1069 -16.10 42.83 27.64
N LYS A 1070 -16.80 43.19 28.72
CA LYS A 1070 -16.43 42.85 30.09
C LYS A 1070 -16.40 41.32 30.36
N LEU A 1071 -15.40 40.85 31.11
CA LEU A 1071 -15.27 39.47 31.61
C LEU A 1071 -15.99 39.29 32.96
N GLN A 1072 -16.64 38.14 33.16
CA GLN A 1072 -17.26 37.76 34.44
C GLN A 1072 -16.17 37.34 35.45
N ARG A 1073 -16.17 37.95 36.65
CA ARG A 1073 -15.18 37.71 37.71
C ARG A 1073 -15.71 36.78 38.81
N SER A 1074 -14.84 35.91 39.32
CA SER A 1074 -15.12 34.93 40.38
C SER A 1074 -14.80 35.48 41.78
N GLY A 1075 -13.78 36.33 41.92
CA GLY A 1075 -13.33 36.84 43.22
C GLY A 1075 -12.35 35.92 43.98
N ASN A 1076 -11.77 34.93 43.30
CA ASN A 1076 -11.02 33.83 43.91
C ASN A 1076 -9.50 34.06 44.06
N VAL A 1077 -9.01 35.31 44.00
CA VAL A 1077 -7.58 35.62 44.13
C VAL A 1077 -7.08 35.37 45.56
N LYS A 1078 -6.10 34.47 45.71
CA LYS A 1078 -5.42 34.19 47.00
C LYS A 1078 -4.01 34.79 46.98
N LEU A 1079 -3.71 35.66 47.94
CA LEU A 1079 -2.34 36.12 48.18
C LEU A 1079 -1.56 34.99 48.88
N PRO A 1080 -0.36 34.61 48.40
CA PRO A 1080 0.46 33.64 49.10
C PRO A 1080 0.88 34.21 50.46
N VAL A 1081 0.71 33.42 51.52
CA VAL A 1081 1.31 33.71 52.82
C VAL A 1081 2.81 33.47 52.68
N LYS A 1082 3.62 34.52 52.57
CA LYS A 1082 5.08 34.38 52.64
C LYS A 1082 5.41 33.75 53.99
N LYS A 1083 5.89 32.50 54.01
CA LYS A 1083 6.90 32.11 55.00
C LYS A 1083 8.20 32.77 54.52
N TYR A 1084 8.76 33.63 55.35
CA TYR A 1084 10.04 34.29 55.09
C TYR A 1084 11.15 33.26 54.93
#